data_AF-A0A6J1R6C5-F1
#
_entry.id   AF-A0A6J1R6C5-F1
#
_cell.length_a   1.000
_cell.length_b   1.000
_cell.length_c   1.000
_cell.angle_alpha   90.00
_cell.angle_beta   90.00
_cell.angle_gamma   90.00
#
_symmetry.space_group_name_H-M   'P 1'
#
loop_
_entity.id
_entity.type
_entity.pdbx_description
1 polymer ?
#
loop_
_entity_poly.entity_id
_entity_poly.type
_entity_poly.pdbx_seq_one_letter_code
_entity_poly.pdbx_strand_id
1 'polypeptide(L)'
;MVLRGLLAPAAARWRRNKTAKRSQNAAWDSVNAPAGQLGLSRYGPQVMSVLCLCTSSVHQSTRNVTQTGKILPSPPSDTLCEQRITPSQEIPTDELALLAKLEEANRLIESDAKSLNSLQSNHSRKGSDTSQVSVASGGSGGNGDAAPRRHNPADGEENTWTLWGHIVADWDYHWKKRKEFVKELVRQGIPHHFRGIVWQLLSGAHDSPVKKQFAEYIKATSACERIIRRDIARTYPEHDFFKEKDGFGQESLFNVMKAYSLHDREVGYCQGSGFIVGLLLMQQMPEEEAFAVLVALMQEYRLRDMFKPSMAELGVCMYQLEHLVADAHPELHAHFTAQGFHTSMYASSWFLTLFTTALSLPLACRIFDVFLSEGMEIIFKVALAMLQLGKEDLLSLDMEGMLKFFQKQLPGKAEKDPDGLMTLAYGMKINPKRMKKLEKDYTILKMKEQEEMVELRRLRAENRLLRQRTELLEAESAELADRLVRGQVSRAEEEETAFIAQRELAALRHSHLETSHQLEQAHEELRSLSILLEENVTSRQSSLDEILVKQEALSQKEEMIQCLQEELVRVRLHEAENDALIRELRGRIQELEQDKKTLRESTPDNSVAHLQEELIAVKLREAEANLSLKDLRQRVMELSAAWQRHLQEHRSAQSAPAADSTPKKLLFWENRGHEVQKFEEDLMTTRIREMEALTEVKELRLKVMELETQVQVATNQLRRQDEGGKVLKDELEAALAREKDLAAKLREQQHKYSDLESKMKDEAMMARIRDAEHAQQVAELTQKISLLELKNEEMHAEGELRNNLDDSEKVRELQDKVAELKAEFPTPITSPETEPWRWLE
;
A
#
# COMPACT_ATOMS: atom_id res chain seq x y z
N MET A 1 -16.70 -61.47 -57.68
CA MET A 1 -16.89 -61.74 -56.24
C MET A 1 -17.19 -60.42 -55.53
N VAL A 2 -18.47 -60.30 -55.14
CA VAL A 2 -19.14 -59.43 -54.12
C VAL A 2 -18.76 -57.93 -54.11
N LEU A 3 -19.32 -57.10 -55.02
CA LEU A 3 -20.62 -56.37 -55.05
C LEU A 3 -20.57 -54.96 -54.38
N ARG A 4 -20.44 -53.89 -55.18
CA ARG A 4 -21.49 -52.93 -55.67
C ARG A 4 -21.84 -51.87 -54.62
N GLY A 5 -21.49 -50.59 -54.83
CA GLY A 5 -22.29 -49.59 -55.57
C GLY A 5 -22.84 -48.58 -54.56
N LEU A 6 -23.02 -47.28 -54.78
CA LEU A 6 -23.26 -46.49 -55.98
C LEU A 6 -23.14 -44.99 -55.61
N LEU A 7 -22.65 -44.20 -56.58
CA LEU A 7 -23.07 -42.85 -56.96
C LEU A 7 -22.71 -41.61 -56.09
N ALA A 8 -21.69 -40.89 -56.57
CA ALA A 8 -21.65 -39.42 -56.67
C ALA A 8 -22.53 -38.94 -57.87
N PRO A 9 -22.52 -37.68 -58.40
CA PRO A 9 -21.82 -36.43 -58.03
C PRO A 9 -22.62 -35.11 -58.32
N ALA A 10 -21.89 -33.97 -58.32
CA ALA A 10 -22.08 -32.70 -59.04
C ALA A 10 -22.78 -31.55 -58.28
N ALA A 11 -22.14 -30.43 -57.91
CA ALA A 11 -21.28 -29.44 -58.60
C ALA A 11 -22.06 -28.21 -59.14
N ALA A 12 -21.84 -27.09 -58.43
CA ALA A 12 -21.73 -25.69 -58.87
C ALA A 12 -22.91 -24.99 -59.60
N ARG A 13 -23.40 -23.87 -59.04
CA ARG A 13 -23.07 -22.50 -59.54
C ARG A 13 -23.71 -21.35 -58.72
N TRP A 14 -23.03 -20.20 -58.81
CA TRP A 14 -23.48 -18.79 -58.70
C TRP A 14 -23.16 -17.94 -57.46
N ARG A 15 -22.57 -16.78 -57.76
CA ARG A 15 -22.01 -15.72 -56.89
C ARG A 15 -23.05 -14.63 -56.60
N ARG A 16 -23.00 -14.00 -55.41
CA ARG A 16 -22.58 -12.59 -55.15
C ARG A 16 -23.10 -12.05 -53.81
N ASN A 17 -22.23 -11.26 -53.17
CA ASN A 17 -22.46 -10.08 -52.29
C ASN A 17 -23.32 -10.23 -51.02
N LYS A 18 -22.70 -10.07 -49.84
CA LYS A 18 -22.61 -8.79 -49.09
C LYS A 18 -21.92 -8.98 -47.73
N THR A 19 -21.20 -7.94 -47.34
CA THR A 19 -20.62 -7.62 -46.03
C THR A 19 -21.64 -7.55 -44.89
N ALA A 20 -21.30 -8.10 -43.70
CA ALA A 20 -21.15 -7.38 -42.42
C ALA A 20 -21.46 -8.24 -41.16
N LYS A 21 -20.57 -8.11 -40.17
CA LYS A 21 -20.77 -8.17 -38.71
C LYS A 21 -21.15 -9.49 -38.00
N ARG A 22 -20.19 -9.86 -37.11
CA ARG A 22 -20.29 -10.14 -35.66
C ARG A 22 -20.36 -11.60 -35.17
N SER A 23 -19.36 -11.88 -34.32
CA SER A 23 -19.36 -12.60 -33.04
C SER A 23 -19.37 -14.14 -32.99
N GLN A 24 -18.25 -14.63 -32.45
CA GLN A 24 -18.12 -15.49 -31.25
C GLN A 24 -18.67 -16.92 -31.20
N ASN A 25 -17.76 -17.77 -30.72
CA ASN A 25 -17.92 -18.85 -29.74
C ASN A 25 -18.54 -20.19 -30.14
N ALA A 26 -17.65 -21.19 -30.25
CA ALA A 26 -17.73 -22.56 -29.71
C ALA A 26 -16.42 -23.25 -30.15
N ALA A 27 -15.73 -24.11 -29.41
CA ALA A 27 -15.99 -24.82 -28.18
C ALA A 27 -14.65 -25.47 -27.75
N TRP A 28 -14.42 -25.50 -26.44
CA TRP A 28 -14.03 -26.66 -25.64
C TRP A 28 -12.94 -27.64 -26.16
N ASP A 29 -11.79 -27.64 -25.45
CA ASP A 29 -11.35 -28.75 -24.58
C ASP A 29 -9.83 -29.08 -24.61
N SER A 30 -9.23 -28.80 -23.45
CA SER A 30 -8.48 -29.78 -22.63
C SER A 30 -7.02 -30.16 -22.98
N VAL A 31 -6.13 -29.64 -22.13
CA VAL A 31 -5.15 -30.37 -21.27
C VAL A 31 -3.69 -30.60 -21.75
N ASN A 32 -2.82 -30.13 -20.84
CA ASN A 32 -1.44 -30.51 -20.48
C ASN A 32 -0.21 -30.08 -21.31
N ALA A 33 0.73 -29.49 -20.55
CA ALA A 33 2.09 -29.01 -20.84
C ALA A 33 3.10 -30.17 -21.14
N PRO A 34 4.45 -29.99 -21.18
CA PRO A 34 5.33 -28.80 -21.15
C PRO A 34 6.55 -28.84 -22.15
N ALA A 35 7.42 -27.82 -22.06
CA ALA A 35 8.87 -27.77 -22.42
C ALA A 35 9.34 -27.42 -23.86
N GLY A 36 10.44 -26.64 -23.93
CA GLY A 36 11.29 -26.34 -25.11
C GLY A 36 11.24 -24.87 -25.57
N GLN A 37 12.03 -23.93 -25.03
CA GLN A 37 13.44 -23.65 -25.32
C GLN A 37 13.71 -23.22 -26.78
N LEU A 38 13.92 -21.91 -26.98
CA LEU A 38 14.61 -21.17 -28.06
C LEU A 38 14.25 -19.69 -27.82
N GLY A 39 15.10 -18.67 -27.79
CA GLY A 39 16.52 -18.48 -28.06
C GLY A 39 16.73 -16.95 -28.07
N LEU A 40 17.72 -16.50 -27.31
CA LEU A 40 18.10 -15.11 -27.04
C LEU A 40 18.23 -14.17 -28.27
N SER A 41 17.92 -12.87 -28.09
CA SER A 41 18.89 -11.80 -28.40
C SER A 41 18.60 -10.47 -27.68
N ARG A 42 19.47 -10.18 -26.69
CA ARG A 42 20.10 -8.90 -26.28
C ARG A 42 19.32 -7.58 -26.48
N TYR A 43 18.95 -6.91 -25.38
CA TYR A 43 19.70 -5.87 -24.65
C TYR A 43 18.96 -5.58 -23.32
N GLY A 44 19.70 -5.38 -22.22
CA GLY A 44 19.24 -5.59 -20.84
C GLY A 44 18.55 -4.40 -20.14
N PRO A 45 17.79 -4.67 -19.03
CA PRO A 45 17.29 -3.64 -18.13
C PRO A 45 17.94 -3.73 -16.73
N GLN A 46 18.23 -2.59 -16.11
CA GLN A 46 18.31 -2.47 -14.66
C GLN A 46 17.43 -1.32 -14.20
N VAL A 47 16.87 -1.51 -13.00
CA VAL A 47 16.00 -0.62 -12.22
C VAL A 47 14.52 -0.70 -12.60
N MET A 48 13.78 -1.60 -11.92
CA MET A 48 12.62 -1.26 -11.08
C MET A 48 11.92 -2.54 -10.58
N SER A 49 11.44 -2.48 -9.34
CA SER A 49 10.52 -3.39 -8.65
C SER A 49 11.11 -4.58 -7.87
N VAL A 50 11.00 -4.51 -6.55
CA VAL A 50 10.44 -5.60 -5.74
C VAL A 50 9.46 -4.99 -4.72
N LEU A 51 8.19 -4.92 -5.13
CA LEU A 51 7.05 -5.20 -4.24
C LEU A 51 7.01 -6.72 -4.07
N CYS A 52 7.07 -7.23 -2.84
CA CYS A 52 6.80 -8.64 -2.57
C CYS A 52 5.49 -8.79 -1.82
N LEU A 53 4.60 -9.53 -2.47
CA LEU A 53 3.41 -10.17 -1.93
C LEU A 53 3.80 -11.19 -0.86
N CYS A 54 3.02 -11.25 0.22
CA CYS A 54 2.86 -12.46 1.03
C CYS A 54 1.36 -12.69 1.31
N THR A 55 0.82 -13.68 0.61
CA THR A 55 -0.38 -14.49 0.89
C THR A 55 0.11 -15.93 0.59
N SER A 56 -0.07 -17.00 1.36
CA SER A 56 -1.05 -17.37 2.37
C SER A 56 -0.48 -18.56 3.17
N SER A 57 -0.97 -18.79 4.39
CA SER A 57 -1.34 -20.15 4.82
C SER A 57 -2.45 -20.08 5.86
N VAL A 58 -3.48 -20.88 5.60
CA VAL A 58 -4.75 -21.02 6.32
C VAL A 58 -4.71 -22.38 7.02
N HIS A 59 -5.21 -22.45 8.25
CA HIS A 59 -6.21 -23.42 8.79
C HIS A 59 -6.44 -23.05 10.27
N GLN A 60 -7.58 -22.43 10.61
CA GLN A 60 -8.81 -23.05 11.16
C GLN A 60 -8.58 -23.79 12.49
N SER A 61 -9.40 -23.74 13.53
CA SER A 61 -10.57 -22.96 13.97
C SER A 61 -10.97 -23.63 15.30
N THR A 62 -11.26 -22.91 16.39
CA THR A 62 -12.44 -23.12 17.28
C THR A 62 -12.44 -22.19 18.49
N ARG A 63 -13.67 -21.92 18.95
CA ARG A 63 -14.17 -20.85 19.83
C ARG A 63 -13.87 -21.00 21.34
N ASN A 64 -13.83 -19.83 21.99
CA ASN A 64 -14.24 -19.42 23.34
C ASN A 64 -14.67 -20.48 24.37
N VAL A 65 -14.21 -20.34 25.62
CA VAL A 65 -15.03 -20.06 26.84
C VAL A 65 -14.12 -19.50 27.96
N THR A 66 -14.67 -18.59 28.74
CA THR A 66 -14.18 -17.87 29.93
C THR A 66 -14.05 -18.71 31.22
N GLN A 67 -13.24 -18.16 32.14
CA GLN A 67 -13.37 -18.16 33.62
C GLN A 67 -12.53 -19.11 34.52
N THR A 68 -11.86 -18.43 35.47
CA THR A 68 -11.56 -18.76 36.89
C THR A 68 -10.46 -19.77 37.26
N GLY A 69 -9.39 -19.24 37.87
CA GLY A 69 -9.19 -19.35 39.32
C GLY A 69 -8.33 -20.51 39.88
N LYS A 70 -7.32 -20.10 40.66
CA LYS A 70 -6.73 -20.72 41.88
C LYS A 70 -5.43 -21.56 41.80
N ILE A 71 -4.43 -20.99 42.48
CA ILE A 71 -3.64 -21.53 43.62
C ILE A 71 -2.59 -22.63 43.35
N LEU A 72 -1.34 -22.27 43.74
CA LEU A 72 -0.11 -23.03 44.00
C LEU A 72 -0.35 -24.36 44.78
N PRO A 73 0.57 -25.36 44.73
CA PRO A 73 1.86 -25.25 45.44
C PRO A 73 3.07 -25.91 44.74
N SER A 74 4.28 -25.47 45.14
CA SER A 74 5.60 -26.12 45.02
C SER A 74 5.69 -27.40 45.91
N PRO A 75 6.83 -28.13 46.11
CA PRO A 75 8.22 -28.14 45.56
C PRO A 75 8.63 -29.61 45.16
N PRO A 76 9.88 -30.15 45.15
CA PRO A 76 11.21 -29.62 45.50
C PRO A 76 12.40 -29.98 44.56
N SER A 77 13.54 -29.36 44.91
CA SER A 77 14.91 -29.62 44.47
C SER A 77 15.55 -30.82 45.19
N ASP A 78 16.72 -31.21 44.66
CA ASP A 78 17.82 -32.02 45.23
C ASP A 78 17.90 -33.50 44.83
N THR A 79 18.92 -33.80 44.02
CA THR A 79 19.78 -34.97 44.23
C THR A 79 21.11 -34.75 43.50
N LEU A 80 22.16 -34.49 44.30
CA LEU A 80 23.56 -34.69 43.92
C LEU A 80 23.82 -36.20 43.84
N CYS A 81 24.49 -36.68 42.78
CA CYS A 81 25.40 -37.80 42.93
C CYS A 81 26.54 -37.73 41.91
N GLU A 82 27.73 -37.79 42.49
CA GLU A 82 29.07 -37.65 41.98
C GLU A 82 29.56 -39.00 41.44
N GLN A 83 29.97 -39.09 40.17
CA GLN A 83 30.73 -40.25 39.66
C GLN A 83 31.87 -39.82 38.73
N ARG A 84 33.03 -39.63 39.37
CA ARG A 84 34.29 -40.36 39.13
C ARG A 84 34.74 -40.55 37.67
N ILE A 85 35.74 -39.76 37.31
CA ILE A 85 36.66 -39.91 36.18
C ILE A 85 37.55 -41.15 36.40
N THR A 86 37.67 -42.01 35.40
CA THR A 86 38.96 -42.63 35.00
C THR A 86 39.02 -42.86 33.48
N PRO A 87 40.23 -42.84 32.90
CA PRO A 87 40.50 -42.41 31.53
C PRO A 87 40.68 -43.59 30.58
N SER A 88 40.62 -43.32 29.27
CA SER A 88 41.51 -43.84 28.21
C SER A 88 40.79 -43.78 26.86
N GLN A 89 41.10 -42.77 26.06
CA GLN A 89 41.06 -42.93 24.60
C GLN A 89 42.32 -42.28 24.04
N GLU A 90 43.11 -43.12 23.41
CA GLU A 90 44.45 -42.87 22.88
C GLU A 90 44.38 -41.81 21.77
N ILE A 91 45.24 -40.80 21.86
CA ILE A 91 45.36 -39.74 20.86
C ILE A 91 46.09 -40.34 19.64
N PRO A 92 45.58 -40.18 18.40
CA PRO A 92 46.21 -40.69 17.20
C PRO A 92 47.61 -40.10 17.01
N THR A 93 48.57 -40.97 16.67
CA THR A 93 50.00 -40.68 16.45
C THR A 93 50.30 -39.56 15.45
N ASP A 94 49.34 -39.16 14.62
CA ASP A 94 49.50 -38.10 13.63
C ASP A 94 49.33 -36.69 14.24
N GLU A 95 48.54 -36.52 15.31
CA GLU A 95 48.38 -35.23 16.01
C GLU A 95 49.60 -34.90 16.90
N LEU A 96 50.27 -35.93 17.44
CA LEU A 96 51.54 -35.78 18.18
C LEU A 96 52.69 -35.37 17.24
N ALA A 97 52.69 -35.88 16.01
CA ALA A 97 53.65 -35.46 14.98
C ALA A 97 53.38 -34.01 14.50
N LEU A 98 52.13 -33.59 14.45
CA LEU A 98 51.75 -32.21 14.11
C LEU A 98 52.13 -31.24 15.24
N LEU A 99 51.92 -31.62 16.50
CA LEU A 99 52.33 -30.84 17.66
C LEU A 99 53.85 -30.73 17.77
N ALA A 100 54.60 -31.80 17.51
CA ALA A 100 56.06 -31.74 17.47
C ALA A 100 56.57 -30.82 16.35
N LYS A 101 55.92 -30.82 15.19
CA LYS A 101 56.24 -29.89 14.08
C LYS A 101 55.88 -28.44 14.40
N LEU A 102 54.78 -28.21 15.12
CA LEU A 102 54.37 -26.87 15.57
C LEU A 102 55.29 -26.34 16.68
N GLU A 103 55.76 -27.19 17.60
CA GLU A 103 56.76 -26.81 18.60
C GLU A 103 58.13 -26.55 17.96
N GLU A 104 58.54 -27.34 16.97
CA GLU A 104 59.79 -27.12 16.24
C GLU A 104 59.74 -25.82 15.42
N ALA A 105 58.60 -25.51 14.79
CA ALA A 105 58.37 -24.24 14.11
C ALA A 105 58.37 -23.03 15.07
N ASN A 106 57.75 -23.16 16.25
CA ASN A 106 57.80 -22.11 17.28
C ASN A 106 59.21 -21.90 17.84
N ARG A 107 60.01 -22.97 17.94
CA ARG A 107 61.42 -22.90 18.38
C ARG A 107 62.33 -22.24 17.32
N LEU A 108 61.99 -22.36 16.04
CA LEU A 108 62.63 -21.63 14.93
C LEU A 108 62.25 -20.14 14.91
N ILE A 109 61.01 -19.81 15.25
CA ILE A 109 60.58 -18.39 15.38
C ILE A 109 61.26 -17.71 16.57
N GLU A 110 61.41 -18.41 17.70
CA GLU A 110 62.14 -17.89 18.87
C GLU A 110 63.67 -17.78 18.63
N SER A 111 64.25 -18.65 17.80
CA SER A 111 65.67 -18.56 17.44
C SER A 111 65.91 -17.41 16.46
N ASP A 112 65.01 -17.15 15.51
CA ASP A 112 65.08 -16.00 14.60
C ASP A 112 64.84 -14.65 15.31
N ALA A 113 63.97 -14.61 16.32
CA ALA A 113 63.80 -13.43 17.18
C ALA A 113 65.05 -13.12 18.03
N LYS A 114 65.87 -14.13 18.36
CA LYS A 114 67.17 -13.94 19.03
C LYS A 114 68.30 -13.61 18.04
N SER A 115 68.21 -14.06 16.79
CA SER A 115 69.15 -13.75 15.70
C SER A 115 69.07 -12.29 15.23
N LEU A 116 67.89 -11.67 15.28
CA LEU A 116 67.69 -10.28 14.86
C LEU A 116 68.11 -9.22 15.90
N ASN A 117 68.30 -9.61 17.17
CA ASN A 117 68.88 -8.75 18.21
C ASN A 117 70.42 -8.71 18.19
N SER A 118 71.07 -9.44 17.27
CA SER A 118 72.53 -9.58 17.16
C SER A 118 73.19 -8.66 16.11
N LEU A 119 72.42 -7.83 15.38
CA LEU A 119 72.96 -6.98 14.30
C LEU A 119 72.88 -5.45 14.54
N GLN A 120 72.66 -5.00 15.78
CA GLN A 120 72.94 -3.62 16.14
C GLN A 120 73.83 -3.50 17.40
N SER A 121 75.09 -3.16 17.12
CA SER A 121 76.07 -2.48 17.99
C SER A 121 77.29 -3.31 18.48
N ASN A 122 78.40 -3.10 17.77
CA ASN A 122 79.78 -2.98 18.27
C ASN A 122 80.61 -2.43 17.08
N HIS A 123 81.52 -1.46 17.17
CA HIS A 123 82.28 -0.87 18.27
C HIS A 123 82.88 0.47 17.74
N SER A 124 83.10 1.53 18.53
CA SER A 124 84.41 1.86 19.13
C SER A 124 84.24 3.13 20.02
N ARG A 125 84.30 3.05 21.36
CA ARG A 125 85.47 3.16 22.27
C ARG A 125 86.17 4.53 22.38
N LYS A 126 85.85 5.25 23.46
CA LYS A 126 86.74 5.90 24.47
C LYS A 126 85.79 6.56 25.49
N GLY A 127 85.87 6.46 26.82
CA GLY A 127 86.89 5.98 27.73
C GLY A 127 86.93 6.98 28.91
N SER A 128 86.27 6.62 30.02
CA SER A 128 86.38 7.11 31.43
C SER A 128 86.22 8.61 31.72
N ASP A 129 85.36 9.01 32.65
CA ASP A 129 85.65 8.98 34.10
C ASP A 129 84.41 9.33 34.93
N THR A 130 84.45 8.88 36.17
CA THR A 130 83.40 8.94 37.19
C THR A 130 83.55 10.20 38.05
N SER A 131 82.47 10.87 38.44
CA SER A 131 82.29 11.42 39.80
C SER A 131 80.96 12.17 39.98
N GLN A 132 80.14 11.62 40.88
CA GLN A 132 79.40 12.23 42.00
C GLN A 132 78.73 13.64 41.96
N VAL A 133 77.64 13.69 42.74
CA VAL A 133 77.08 14.81 43.55
C VAL A 133 76.15 15.84 42.87
N SER A 134 74.85 15.62 43.11
CA SER A 134 73.87 16.49 43.79
C SER A 134 73.70 18.00 43.48
N VAL A 135 72.41 18.33 43.35
CA VAL A 135 71.63 19.51 43.83
C VAL A 135 71.97 20.95 43.43
N ALA A 136 70.86 21.69 43.23
CA ALA A 136 70.59 23.08 43.60
C ALA A 136 70.82 24.20 42.54
N SER A 137 69.68 24.64 41.97
CA SER A 137 69.14 26.02 41.95
C SER A 137 70.00 27.26 41.69
N GLY A 138 69.44 28.15 40.86
CA GLY A 138 69.80 29.57 40.65
C GLY A 138 70.12 29.82 39.17
N GLY A 139 69.56 30.75 38.41
CA GLY A 139 68.86 32.00 38.68
C GLY A 139 69.36 33.04 37.65
N SER A 140 68.46 33.87 37.11
CA SER A 140 68.69 34.99 36.15
C SER A 140 68.90 34.59 34.68
N GLY A 141 68.25 35.18 33.67
CA GLY A 141 67.76 36.55 33.54
C GLY A 141 68.68 37.31 32.58
N GLY A 142 68.28 37.46 31.31
CA GLY A 142 69.05 38.21 30.30
C GLY A 142 68.36 38.25 28.94
N ASN A 143 67.84 39.42 28.57
CA ASN A 143 67.25 39.77 27.27
C ASN A 143 68.29 39.78 26.13
N GLY A 144 67.84 39.51 24.90
CA GLY A 144 68.57 39.84 23.67
C GLY A 144 67.84 39.37 22.40
N ASP A 145 67.34 40.33 21.62
CA ASP A 145 66.62 40.19 20.35
C ASP A 145 67.30 39.31 19.28
N ALA A 146 66.50 38.50 18.56
CA ALA A 146 66.77 38.11 17.16
C ALA A 146 65.54 37.46 16.49
N ALA A 147 64.95 38.17 15.51
CA ALA A 147 64.34 37.73 14.23
C ALA A 147 63.31 36.56 14.18
N PRO A 148 62.32 36.60 13.26
CA PRO A 148 61.18 35.67 13.30
C PRO A 148 61.65 34.25 12.94
N ARG A 149 61.52 33.32 13.89
CA ARG A 149 61.71 31.89 13.62
C ARG A 149 60.72 31.47 12.53
N ARG A 150 61.24 30.95 11.43
CA ARG A 150 60.48 30.15 10.48
C ARG A 150 59.82 29.02 11.28
N HIS A 151 58.50 28.98 11.28
CA HIS A 151 57.73 27.92 11.91
C HIS A 151 58.04 26.62 11.19
N ASN A 152 58.62 25.65 11.89
CA ASN A 152 58.85 24.31 11.39
C ASN A 152 57.49 23.57 11.53
N PRO A 153 56.91 22.96 10.46
CA PRO A 153 55.60 22.30 10.55
C PRO A 153 55.55 21.17 11.60
N ALA A 154 56.72 20.58 11.89
CA ALA A 154 56.87 19.53 12.90
C ALA A 154 56.55 20.00 14.34
N ASP A 155 56.82 21.27 14.68
CA ASP A 155 56.50 21.80 16.02
C ASP A 155 54.97 21.96 16.22
N GLY A 156 54.20 22.12 15.15
CA GLY A 156 52.74 22.22 15.20
C GLY A 156 52.05 20.87 15.41
N GLU A 157 52.54 19.82 14.75
CA GLU A 157 52.01 18.46 14.87
C GLU A 157 52.34 17.82 16.23
N GLU A 158 53.55 18.05 16.77
CA GLU A 158 53.96 17.56 18.09
C GLU A 158 53.16 18.22 19.22
N ASN A 159 52.86 19.53 19.09
CA ASN A 159 51.96 20.25 19.99
C ASN A 159 50.49 19.78 19.88
N THR A 160 50.03 19.41 18.68
CA THR A 160 48.66 18.89 18.48
C THR A 160 48.52 17.49 19.06
N TRP A 161 49.53 16.64 18.86
CA TRP A 161 49.59 15.28 19.39
C TRP A 161 49.59 15.26 20.92
N THR A 162 50.46 16.05 21.55
CA THR A 162 50.53 16.16 23.01
C THR A 162 49.26 16.75 23.61
N LEU A 163 48.66 17.75 22.95
CA LEU A 163 47.38 18.32 23.36
C LEU A 163 46.24 17.29 23.36
N TRP A 164 46.09 16.52 22.27
CA TRP A 164 45.09 15.45 22.20
C TRP A 164 45.37 14.33 23.22
N GLY A 165 46.64 13.99 23.44
CA GLY A 165 47.05 13.05 24.49
C GLY A 165 46.59 13.47 25.88
N HIS A 166 46.79 14.75 26.24
CA HIS A 166 46.30 15.30 27.52
C HIS A 166 44.77 15.31 27.60
N ILE A 167 44.09 15.66 26.50
CA ILE A 167 42.62 15.71 26.47
C ILE A 167 42.01 14.32 26.65
N VAL A 168 42.56 13.31 26.00
CA VAL A 168 42.10 11.92 26.10
C VAL A 168 42.34 11.36 27.50
N ALA A 169 43.49 11.66 28.10
CA ALA A 169 43.82 11.20 29.46
C ALA A 169 42.84 11.74 30.52
N ASP A 170 42.47 13.02 30.43
CA ASP A 170 41.55 13.68 31.36
C ASP A 170 40.22 14.06 30.69
N TRP A 171 39.64 13.14 29.91
CA TRP A 171 38.44 13.39 29.10
C TRP A 171 37.27 13.95 29.92
N ASP A 172 36.98 13.34 31.07
CA ASP A 172 35.89 13.75 31.95
C ASP A 172 35.98 15.22 32.39
N TYR A 173 37.19 15.67 32.74
CA TYR A 173 37.43 17.04 33.14
C TYR A 173 37.23 17.99 31.95
N HIS A 174 37.83 17.66 30.80
CA HIS A 174 37.78 18.51 29.61
C HIS A 174 36.40 18.59 28.97
N TRP A 175 35.67 17.48 28.92
CA TRP A 175 34.31 17.44 28.38
C TRP A 175 33.31 18.17 29.28
N LYS A 176 33.44 18.06 30.62
CA LYS A 176 32.53 18.74 31.56
C LYS A 176 32.84 20.24 31.72
N LYS A 177 34.12 20.63 31.79
CA LYS A 177 34.53 22.01 32.09
C LYS A 177 34.99 22.84 30.89
N ARG A 178 35.43 22.20 29.80
CA ARG A 178 35.96 22.88 28.61
C ARG A 178 35.33 22.38 27.31
N LYS A 179 34.03 22.06 27.34
CA LYS A 179 33.31 21.47 26.20
C LYS A 179 33.51 22.24 24.89
N GLU A 180 33.33 23.56 24.92
CA GLU A 180 33.45 24.40 23.71
C GLU A 180 34.87 24.43 23.13
N PHE A 181 35.89 24.35 23.99
CA PHE A 181 37.28 24.23 23.53
C PHE A 181 37.53 22.89 22.84
N VAL A 182 36.98 21.79 23.39
CA VAL A 182 37.07 20.46 22.75
C VAL A 182 36.35 20.47 21.41
N LYS A 183 35.15 21.07 21.31
CA LYS A 183 34.44 21.20 20.04
C LYS A 183 35.24 21.95 18.99
N GLU A 184 35.90 23.04 19.37
CA GLU A 184 36.72 23.82 18.45
C GLU A 184 37.95 23.03 17.96
N LEU A 185 38.58 22.24 18.84
CA LEU A 185 39.64 21.33 18.44
C LEU A 185 39.14 20.22 17.49
N VAL A 186 37.94 19.68 17.73
CA VAL A 186 37.31 18.72 16.81
C VAL A 186 37.09 19.35 15.43
N ARG A 187 36.70 20.62 15.35
CA ARG A 187 36.57 21.35 14.07
C ARG A 187 37.90 21.54 13.35
N GLN A 188 38.98 21.76 14.09
CA GLN A 188 40.34 21.83 13.54
C GLN A 188 40.82 20.45 13.03
N GLY A 189 40.23 19.37 13.55
CA GLY A 189 40.41 18.01 13.09
C GLY A 189 41.07 17.10 14.11
N ILE A 190 40.62 15.85 14.14
CA ILE A 190 41.19 14.83 15.02
C ILE A 190 42.33 14.12 14.27
N PRO A 191 43.54 14.02 14.86
CA PRO A 191 44.62 13.22 14.27
C PRO A 191 44.20 11.75 14.15
N HIS A 192 44.59 11.10 13.05
CA HIS A 192 44.14 9.74 12.70
C HIS A 192 44.29 8.72 13.84
N HIS A 193 45.45 8.69 14.50
CA HIS A 193 45.75 7.75 15.59
C HIS A 193 44.85 7.92 16.82
N PHE A 194 44.30 9.12 17.05
CA PHE A 194 43.41 9.37 18.19
C PHE A 194 41.93 9.13 17.85
N ARG A 195 41.55 9.03 16.58
CA ARG A 195 40.13 8.90 16.18
C ARG A 195 39.45 7.69 16.79
N GLY A 196 40.10 6.53 16.78
CA GLY A 196 39.56 5.31 17.37
C GLY A 196 39.16 5.48 18.84
N ILE A 197 39.92 6.25 19.62
CA ILE A 197 39.64 6.51 21.05
C ILE A 197 38.67 7.68 21.20
N VAL A 198 38.93 8.81 20.54
CA VAL A 198 38.14 10.04 20.67
C VAL A 198 36.71 9.84 20.19
N TRP A 199 36.46 9.04 19.16
CA TRP A 199 35.10 8.72 18.71
C TRP A 199 34.29 7.96 19.77
N GLN A 200 34.91 7.01 20.48
CA GLN A 200 34.26 6.30 21.59
C GLN A 200 33.96 7.24 22.77
N LEU A 201 34.84 8.21 23.02
CA LEU A 201 34.68 9.21 24.06
C LEU A 201 33.59 10.24 23.72
N LEU A 202 33.55 10.73 22.49
CA LEU A 202 32.52 11.66 21.99
C LEU A 202 31.13 11.01 21.95
N SER A 203 31.05 9.75 21.54
CA SER A 203 29.79 9.00 21.50
C SER A 203 29.36 8.43 22.85
N GLY A 204 30.15 8.60 23.92
CA GLY A 204 29.88 7.99 25.23
C GLY A 204 29.92 6.45 25.25
N ALA A 205 30.44 5.81 24.20
CA ALA A 205 30.40 4.35 24.04
C ALA A 205 31.46 3.62 24.88
N HIS A 206 32.53 4.31 25.32
CA HIS A 206 33.65 3.73 26.05
C HIS A 206 33.27 2.95 27.32
N ASP A 207 32.18 3.31 28.01
CA ASP A 207 31.69 2.61 29.22
C ASP A 207 30.34 1.90 29.01
N SER A 208 29.92 1.70 27.75
CA SER A 208 28.61 1.14 27.45
C SER A 208 28.46 -0.33 27.89
N PRO A 209 27.41 -0.69 28.64
CA PRO A 209 27.17 -2.07 29.06
C PRO A 209 26.84 -3.01 27.88
N VAL A 210 26.49 -2.44 26.73
CA VAL A 210 26.10 -3.17 25.51
C VAL A 210 27.26 -3.98 24.93
N LYS A 211 28.52 -3.60 25.21
CA LYS A 211 29.72 -4.36 24.83
C LYS A 211 29.66 -5.81 25.30
N LYS A 212 29.16 -6.03 26.53
CA LYS A 212 29.08 -7.37 27.13
C LYS A 212 28.10 -8.30 26.39
N GLN A 213 27.12 -7.73 25.69
CA GLN A 213 26.12 -8.49 24.93
C GLN A 213 26.64 -8.92 23.56
N PHE A 214 27.72 -8.29 23.05
CA PHE A 214 28.29 -8.59 21.73
C PHE A 214 28.65 -10.09 21.59
N ALA A 215 29.32 -10.65 22.59
CA ALA A 215 29.73 -12.06 22.60
C ALA A 215 28.55 -13.04 22.50
N GLU A 216 27.38 -12.67 23.03
CA GLU A 216 26.16 -13.48 22.91
C GLU A 216 25.54 -13.35 21.51
N TYR A 217 25.52 -12.15 20.94
CA TYR A 217 24.95 -11.91 19.62
C TYR A 217 25.74 -12.57 18.48
N ILE A 218 27.07 -12.66 18.59
CA ILE A 218 27.88 -13.36 17.59
C ILE A 218 27.54 -14.85 17.51
N LYS A 219 27.21 -15.47 18.65
CA LYS A 219 26.82 -16.90 18.74
C LYS A 219 25.40 -17.16 18.21
N ALA A 220 24.52 -16.17 18.25
CA ALA A 220 23.15 -16.29 17.75
C ALA A 220 23.09 -16.19 16.21
N THR A 221 21.98 -16.59 15.60
CA THR A 221 21.76 -16.53 14.14
C THR A 221 20.84 -15.37 13.77
N SER A 222 21.17 -14.63 12.71
CA SER A 222 20.35 -13.50 12.23
C SER A 222 19.64 -13.81 10.91
N ALA A 223 18.39 -13.38 10.79
CA ALA A 223 17.64 -13.46 9.53
C ALA A 223 18.25 -12.57 8.41
N CYS A 224 19.07 -11.59 8.77
CA CYS A 224 19.64 -10.61 7.84
C CYS A 224 20.99 -11.04 7.24
N GLU A 225 21.57 -12.17 7.65
CA GLU A 225 22.95 -12.57 7.27
C GLU A 225 23.19 -12.58 5.76
N ARG A 226 22.24 -13.09 4.97
CA ARG A 226 22.35 -13.14 3.51
C ARG A 226 22.43 -11.75 2.88
N ILE A 227 21.66 -10.78 3.40
CA ILE A 227 21.64 -9.40 2.90
C ILE A 227 22.94 -8.69 3.32
N ILE A 228 23.37 -8.90 4.59
CA ILE A 228 24.61 -8.35 5.12
C ILE A 228 25.81 -8.79 4.27
N ARG A 229 25.97 -10.09 3.99
CA ARG A 229 27.11 -10.62 3.19
C ARG A 229 27.16 -10.02 1.78
N ARG A 230 26.01 -9.85 1.13
CA ARG A 230 25.94 -9.23 -0.20
C ARG A 230 26.43 -7.78 -0.16
N ASP A 231 26.09 -7.05 0.89
CA ASP A 231 26.42 -5.63 1.00
C ASP A 231 27.85 -5.38 1.47
N ILE A 232 28.45 -6.31 2.24
CA ILE A 232 29.87 -6.25 2.62
C ILE A 232 30.78 -6.29 1.41
N ALA A 233 30.50 -7.14 0.42
CA ALA A 233 31.30 -7.27 -0.79
C ALA A 233 31.40 -5.96 -1.62
N ARG A 234 30.48 -5.01 -1.40
CA ARG A 234 30.46 -3.68 -2.05
C ARG A 234 30.84 -2.53 -1.11
N THR A 235 31.23 -2.81 0.13
CA THR A 235 31.61 -1.81 1.13
C THR A 235 33.13 -1.60 1.12
N TYR A 236 33.59 -0.44 0.64
CA TYR A 236 35.01 -0.13 0.43
C TYR A 236 35.83 -1.24 -0.28
N PRO A 237 35.39 -1.74 -1.45
CA PRO A 237 36.00 -2.91 -2.10
C PRO A 237 37.47 -2.69 -2.51
N GLU A 238 37.88 -1.44 -2.72
CA GLU A 238 39.24 -1.07 -3.11
C GLU A 238 40.19 -0.87 -1.91
N HIS A 239 39.66 -0.83 -0.68
CA HIS A 239 40.46 -0.55 0.51
C HIS A 239 41.19 -1.80 1.01
N ASP A 240 42.47 -1.66 1.40
CA ASP A 240 43.34 -2.80 1.77
C ASP A 240 42.79 -3.68 2.89
N PHE A 241 42.04 -3.09 3.83
CA PHE A 241 41.41 -3.81 4.94
C PHE A 241 40.20 -4.67 4.52
N PHE A 242 39.50 -4.31 3.43
CA PHE A 242 38.27 -4.97 2.98
C PHE A 242 38.39 -5.66 1.61
N LYS A 243 39.51 -5.49 0.90
CA LYS A 243 39.72 -6.08 -0.45
C LYS A 243 39.73 -7.60 -0.46
N GLU A 244 40.19 -8.23 0.62
CA GLU A 244 40.28 -9.68 0.71
C GLU A 244 38.89 -10.26 0.99
N LYS A 245 38.43 -11.11 0.06
CA LYS A 245 37.14 -11.78 0.18
C LYS A 245 37.17 -12.74 1.38
N ASP A 246 36.19 -12.59 2.27
CA ASP A 246 36.13 -13.34 3.54
C ASP A 246 37.39 -13.14 4.41
N GLY A 247 38.14 -12.05 4.18
CA GLY A 247 39.28 -11.65 5.00
C GLY A 247 38.84 -11.03 6.33
N PHE A 248 39.80 -10.81 7.22
CA PHE A 248 39.56 -10.33 8.59
C PHE A 248 38.64 -9.11 8.65
N GLY A 249 38.87 -8.08 7.82
CA GLY A 249 38.04 -6.87 7.85
C GLY A 249 36.59 -7.12 7.42
N GLN A 250 36.35 -7.96 6.41
CA GLN A 250 34.99 -8.33 5.98
C GLN A 250 34.27 -9.14 7.05
N GLU A 251 34.98 -10.04 7.74
CA GLU A 251 34.44 -10.82 8.84
C GLU A 251 34.11 -9.93 10.05
N SER A 252 34.99 -9.01 10.43
CA SER A 252 34.73 -8.02 11.48
C SER A 252 33.51 -7.16 11.17
N LEU A 253 33.38 -6.69 9.92
CA LEU A 253 32.20 -5.94 9.49
C LEU A 253 30.93 -6.80 9.54
N PHE A 254 31.02 -8.07 9.13
CA PHE A 254 29.90 -9.02 9.23
C PHE A 254 29.46 -9.23 10.67
N ASN A 255 30.39 -9.44 11.58
CA ASN A 255 30.13 -9.66 13.00
C ASN A 255 29.41 -8.47 13.64
N VAL A 256 29.91 -7.26 13.42
CA VAL A 256 29.30 -6.04 13.97
C VAL A 256 27.90 -5.80 13.39
N MET A 257 27.74 -5.93 12.06
CA MET A 257 26.42 -5.74 11.44
C MET A 257 25.41 -6.83 11.85
N LYS A 258 25.87 -8.07 12.01
CA LYS A 258 25.07 -9.18 12.51
C LYS A 258 24.62 -8.90 13.94
N ALA A 259 25.54 -8.52 14.82
CA ALA A 259 25.23 -8.21 16.22
C ALA A 259 24.20 -7.08 16.32
N TYR A 260 24.36 -6.02 15.54
CA TYR A 260 23.39 -4.92 15.50
C TYR A 260 22.00 -5.36 15.04
N SER A 261 21.91 -6.19 13.99
CA SER A 261 20.62 -6.70 13.51
C SER A 261 19.86 -7.54 14.53
N LEU A 262 20.56 -8.13 15.51
CA LEU A 262 19.99 -8.91 16.60
C LEU A 262 19.64 -8.04 17.80
N HIS A 263 20.42 -6.99 18.04
CA HIS A 263 20.20 -6.02 19.10
C HIS A 263 18.92 -5.20 18.85
N ASP A 264 18.74 -4.68 17.63
CA ASP A 264 17.55 -3.93 17.23
C ASP A 264 16.80 -4.63 16.10
N ARG A 265 15.84 -5.48 16.45
CA ARG A 265 15.04 -6.24 15.47
C ARG A 265 14.06 -5.39 14.67
N GLU A 266 13.71 -4.18 15.13
CA GLU A 266 12.78 -3.30 14.43
C GLU A 266 13.46 -2.66 13.21
N VAL A 267 14.71 -2.21 13.38
CA VAL A 267 15.54 -1.71 12.28
C VAL A 267 16.17 -2.87 11.51
N GLY A 268 16.69 -3.86 12.22
CA GLY A 268 17.44 -4.97 11.64
C GLY A 268 18.71 -4.48 10.95
N TYR A 269 18.90 -4.88 9.69
CA TYR A 269 19.99 -4.39 8.83
C TYR A 269 19.45 -3.37 7.83
N CYS A 270 19.99 -2.15 7.86
CA CYS A 270 19.71 -1.15 6.83
C CYS A 270 20.88 -0.97 5.87
N GLN A 271 20.58 -0.97 4.57
CA GLN A 271 21.55 -0.67 3.52
C GLN A 271 22.18 0.71 3.76
N GLY A 272 23.51 0.78 3.67
CA GLY A 272 24.29 2.00 3.93
C GLY A 272 24.99 2.00 5.30
N SER A 273 24.39 1.37 6.33
CA SER A 273 24.99 1.31 7.67
C SER A 273 26.34 0.59 7.71
N GLY A 274 26.56 -0.37 6.80
CA GLY A 274 27.85 -1.05 6.65
C GLY A 274 29.01 -0.10 6.30
N PHE A 275 28.77 1.01 5.60
CA PHE A 275 29.82 2.00 5.31
C PHE A 275 30.23 2.80 6.54
N ILE A 276 29.29 3.04 7.46
CA ILE A 276 29.57 3.69 8.75
C ILE A 276 30.40 2.74 9.63
N VAL A 277 30.00 1.46 9.74
CA VAL A 277 30.78 0.48 10.51
C VAL A 277 32.15 0.23 9.88
N GLY A 278 32.21 0.16 8.55
CA GLY A 278 33.48 0.05 7.84
C GLY A 278 34.42 1.21 8.17
N LEU A 279 33.90 2.44 8.25
CA LEU A 279 34.65 3.62 8.68
C LEU A 279 35.21 3.46 10.10
N LEU A 280 34.39 2.98 11.05
CA LEU A 280 34.80 2.75 12.44
C LEU A 280 35.93 1.71 12.54
N LEU A 281 35.78 0.57 11.86
CA LEU A 281 36.76 -0.50 11.87
C LEU A 281 38.10 -0.08 11.25
N MET A 282 38.06 0.75 10.18
CA MET A 282 39.29 1.29 9.57
C MET A 282 40.08 2.22 10.48
N GLN A 283 39.45 2.85 11.48
CA GLN A 283 40.18 3.66 12.48
C GLN A 283 40.78 2.83 13.62
N GLN A 284 41.06 1.54 13.36
CA GLN A 284 41.68 0.59 14.30
C GLN A 284 40.83 0.37 15.57
N MET A 285 39.51 0.49 15.45
CA MET A 285 38.58 0.22 16.53
C MET A 285 38.27 -1.28 16.60
N PRO A 286 38.37 -1.94 17.77
CA PRO A 286 37.93 -3.32 17.94
C PRO A 286 36.44 -3.52 17.62
N GLU A 287 36.04 -4.73 17.26
CA GLU A 287 34.64 -5.05 16.87
C GLU A 287 33.62 -4.70 17.97
N GLU A 288 33.94 -5.01 19.22
CA GLU A 288 33.09 -4.74 20.39
C GLU A 288 32.84 -3.22 20.57
N GLU A 289 33.90 -2.43 20.36
CA GLU A 289 33.85 -0.98 20.45
C GLU A 289 33.09 -0.37 19.27
N ALA A 290 33.33 -0.87 18.06
CA ALA A 290 32.62 -0.45 16.86
C ALA A 290 31.12 -0.72 16.97
N PHE A 291 30.75 -1.88 17.54
CA PHE A 291 29.36 -2.19 17.87
C PHE A 291 28.77 -1.22 18.90
N ALA A 292 29.48 -0.91 19.98
CA ALA A 292 28.99 0.02 21.00
C ALA A 292 28.81 1.44 20.44
N VAL A 293 29.75 1.93 19.62
CA VAL A 293 29.64 3.22 18.94
C VAL A 293 28.47 3.22 17.97
N LEU A 294 28.26 2.15 17.18
CA LEU A 294 27.11 2.03 16.29
C LEU A 294 25.79 2.09 17.06
N VAL A 295 25.68 1.41 18.21
CA VAL A 295 24.47 1.47 19.05
C VAL A 295 24.24 2.88 19.59
N ALA A 296 25.30 3.57 20.05
CA ALA A 296 25.20 4.96 20.51
C ALA A 296 24.76 5.91 19.38
N LEU A 297 25.31 5.75 18.18
CA LEU A 297 24.92 6.50 16.98
C LEU A 297 23.43 6.31 16.65
N MET A 298 22.94 5.09 16.78
CA MET A 298 21.55 4.77 16.49
C MET A 298 20.61 5.39 17.52
N GLN A 299 20.96 5.35 18.81
CA GLN A 299 20.11 5.83 19.91
C GLN A 299 20.18 7.35 20.11
N GLU A 300 21.38 7.94 20.10
CA GLU A 300 21.60 9.33 20.51
C GLU A 300 21.64 10.32 19.32
N TYR A 301 21.97 9.85 18.11
CA TYR A 301 22.19 10.70 16.93
C TYR A 301 21.06 10.63 15.89
N ARG A 302 19.88 10.13 16.27
CA ARG A 302 18.67 10.00 15.40
C ARG A 302 18.82 9.08 14.18
N LEU A 303 19.92 8.32 14.08
CA LEU A 303 20.13 7.43 12.93
C LEU A 303 19.19 6.23 12.93
N ARG A 304 18.77 5.74 14.10
CA ARG A 304 17.80 4.64 14.22
C ARG A 304 16.51 4.92 13.46
N ASP A 305 15.92 6.09 13.67
CA ASP A 305 14.64 6.46 13.07
C ASP A 305 14.74 6.68 11.55
N MET A 306 15.93 7.09 11.06
CA MET A 306 16.22 7.16 9.62
C MET A 306 16.31 5.78 8.97
N PHE A 307 16.81 4.78 9.69
CA PHE A 307 17.01 3.42 9.16
C PHE A 307 15.82 2.48 9.37
N LYS A 308 14.76 2.92 10.07
CA LYS A 308 13.52 2.15 10.17
C LYS A 308 12.94 1.86 8.77
N PRO A 309 12.25 0.73 8.56
CA PRO A 309 11.70 0.36 7.26
C PRO A 309 10.77 1.40 6.62
N SER A 310 10.09 2.22 7.42
CA SER A 310 9.22 3.30 6.92
C SER A 310 10.01 4.47 6.33
N MET A 311 11.30 4.63 6.66
CA MET A 311 12.17 5.74 6.27
C MET A 311 11.55 7.12 6.57
N ALA A 312 10.68 7.19 7.58
CA ALA A 312 9.88 8.38 7.87
C ALA A 312 10.79 9.58 8.21
N GLU A 313 11.80 9.35 9.05
CA GLU A 313 12.74 10.38 9.48
C GLU A 313 13.66 10.85 8.35
N LEU A 314 14.04 9.95 7.43
CA LEU A 314 14.77 10.33 6.22
C LEU A 314 13.92 11.29 5.37
N GLY A 315 12.63 10.99 5.23
CA GLY A 315 11.69 11.87 4.53
C GLY A 315 11.58 13.26 5.18
N VAL A 316 11.55 13.34 6.51
CA VAL A 316 11.61 14.61 7.26
C VAL A 316 12.89 15.38 6.89
N CYS A 317 14.05 14.70 6.88
CA CYS A 317 15.33 15.33 6.55
C CYS A 317 15.36 15.84 5.11
N MET A 318 14.79 15.10 4.15
CA MET A 318 14.69 15.55 2.76
C MET A 318 13.82 16.81 2.64
N TYR A 319 12.67 16.84 3.32
CA TYR A 319 11.77 17.99 3.33
C TYR A 319 12.41 19.22 3.99
N GLN A 320 13.12 19.02 5.10
CA GLN A 320 13.88 20.06 5.78
C GLN A 320 14.98 20.61 4.88
N LEU A 321 15.76 19.74 4.23
CA LEU A 321 16.83 20.16 3.33
C LEU A 321 16.26 20.93 2.13
N GLU A 322 15.17 20.47 1.54
CA GLU A 322 14.52 21.16 0.42
C GLU A 322 14.13 22.61 0.76
N HIS A 323 13.56 22.82 1.95
CA HIS A 323 13.21 24.16 2.44
C HIS A 323 14.45 25.00 2.80
N LEU A 324 15.50 24.39 3.34
CA LEU A 324 16.76 25.09 3.59
C LEU A 324 17.43 25.52 2.29
N VAL A 325 17.35 24.71 1.24
CA VAL A 325 17.83 25.07 -0.11
C VAL A 325 17.00 26.21 -0.69
N ALA A 326 15.67 26.20 -0.51
CA ALA A 326 14.82 27.31 -0.91
C ALA A 326 15.19 28.63 -0.23
N ASP A 327 15.62 28.60 1.04
CA ASP A 327 16.07 29.79 1.77
C ASP A 327 17.47 30.26 1.36
N ALA A 328 18.42 29.33 1.27
CA ALA A 328 19.82 29.64 1.05
C ALA A 328 20.13 29.95 -0.43
N HIS A 329 19.50 29.21 -1.34
CA HIS A 329 19.75 29.24 -2.79
C HIS A 329 18.41 29.18 -3.57
N PRO A 330 17.60 30.26 -3.55
CA PRO A 330 16.27 30.26 -4.18
C PRO A 330 16.31 29.99 -5.69
N GLU A 331 17.35 30.47 -6.39
CA GLU A 331 17.56 30.21 -7.82
C GLU A 331 17.74 28.71 -8.11
N LEU A 332 18.52 28.04 -7.27
CA LEU A 332 18.78 26.60 -7.40
C LEU A 332 17.53 25.78 -7.09
N HIS A 333 16.78 26.18 -6.05
CA HIS A 333 15.50 25.55 -5.73
C HIS A 333 14.50 25.68 -6.87
N ALA A 334 14.34 26.90 -7.45
CA ALA A 334 13.45 27.13 -8.58
C ALA A 334 13.83 26.26 -9.80
N HIS A 335 15.13 26.12 -10.08
CA HIS A 335 15.62 25.23 -11.15
C HIS A 335 15.30 23.76 -10.86
N PHE A 336 15.55 23.29 -9.63
CA PHE A 336 15.20 21.93 -9.23
C PHE A 336 13.69 21.65 -9.36
N THR A 337 12.84 22.58 -8.94
CA THR A 337 11.38 22.45 -9.09
C THR A 337 10.97 22.45 -10.57
N ALA A 338 11.56 23.30 -11.40
CA ALA A 338 11.25 23.35 -12.83
C ALA A 338 11.63 22.05 -13.56
N GLN A 339 12.73 21.41 -13.15
CA GLN A 339 13.19 20.14 -13.70
C GLN A 339 12.56 18.90 -13.03
N GLY A 340 11.67 19.07 -12.03
CA GLY A 340 11.13 17.96 -11.25
C GLY A 340 12.19 17.17 -10.47
N PHE A 341 13.30 17.81 -10.11
CA PHE A 341 14.43 17.19 -9.44
C PHE A 341 14.27 17.26 -7.92
N HIS A 342 13.92 16.13 -7.30
CA HIS A 342 13.65 16.06 -5.87
C HIS A 342 14.94 15.84 -5.04
N THR A 343 15.00 16.44 -3.85
CA THR A 343 16.13 16.32 -2.92
C THR A 343 16.48 14.88 -2.57
N SER A 344 15.48 14.00 -2.49
CA SER A 344 15.66 12.57 -2.24
C SER A 344 16.50 11.84 -3.30
N MET A 345 16.61 12.36 -4.53
CA MET A 345 17.34 11.72 -5.62
C MET A 345 18.86 11.76 -5.43
N TYR A 346 19.39 12.79 -4.77
CA TYR A 346 20.84 12.95 -4.56
C TYR A 346 21.24 12.87 -3.08
N ALA A 347 20.44 13.45 -2.17
CA ALA A 347 20.84 13.60 -0.78
C ALA A 347 20.60 12.36 0.09
N SER A 348 19.75 11.40 -0.32
CA SER A 348 19.44 10.22 0.50
C SER A 348 20.70 9.46 0.94
N SER A 349 21.68 9.30 0.03
CA SER A 349 22.95 8.65 0.34
C SER A 349 23.80 9.45 1.33
N TRP A 350 23.75 10.78 1.28
CA TRP A 350 24.53 11.67 2.15
C TRP A 350 24.13 11.53 3.61
N PHE A 351 22.82 11.45 3.88
CA PHE A 351 22.30 11.26 5.24
C PHE A 351 22.50 9.83 5.74
N LEU A 352 22.13 8.83 4.93
CA LEU A 352 22.20 7.42 5.35
C LEU A 352 23.62 6.90 5.54
N THR A 353 24.61 7.51 4.88
CA THR A 353 26.00 7.07 4.96
C THR A 353 26.92 8.12 5.58
N LEU A 354 26.37 9.25 6.05
CA LEU A 354 27.15 10.37 6.58
C LEU A 354 28.27 10.80 5.61
N PHE A 355 27.93 10.90 4.32
CA PHE A 355 28.82 11.18 3.19
C PHE A 355 29.92 10.16 2.89
N THR A 356 30.02 9.05 3.62
CA THR A 356 31.08 8.05 3.42
C THR A 356 31.10 7.39 2.03
N THR A 357 29.96 7.31 1.35
CA THR A 357 29.90 6.79 -0.02
C THR A 357 30.07 7.86 -1.09
N ALA A 358 30.00 9.13 -0.72
CA ALA A 358 29.99 10.26 -1.65
C ALA A 358 31.34 10.99 -1.71
N LEU A 359 32.11 10.98 -0.64
CA LEU A 359 33.37 11.72 -0.49
C LEU A 359 34.51 10.76 -0.13
N SER A 360 35.76 11.18 -0.41
CA SER A 360 36.95 10.46 0.02
C SER A 360 36.99 10.19 1.54
N LEU A 361 37.67 9.10 1.92
CA LEU A 361 37.79 8.66 3.31
C LEU A 361 38.31 9.75 4.27
N PRO A 362 39.34 10.55 3.94
CA PRO A 362 39.83 11.60 4.84
C PRO A 362 38.78 12.68 5.13
N LEU A 363 38.03 13.10 4.11
CA LEU A 363 36.97 14.11 4.26
C LEU A 363 35.75 13.54 4.99
N ALA A 364 35.38 12.29 4.70
CA ALA A 364 34.35 11.58 5.45
C ALA A 364 34.71 11.45 6.93
N CYS A 365 35.97 11.15 7.28
CA CYS A 365 36.44 11.17 8.67
C CYS A 365 36.27 12.55 9.32
N ARG A 366 36.62 13.64 8.62
CA ARG A 366 36.46 15.01 9.14
C ARG A 366 34.99 15.37 9.40
N ILE A 367 34.09 14.98 8.50
CA ILE A 367 32.65 15.18 8.69
C ILE A 367 32.17 14.36 9.89
N PHE A 368 32.65 13.13 10.02
CA PHE A 368 32.29 12.24 11.13
C PHE A 368 32.81 12.73 12.49
N ASP A 369 34.03 13.28 12.54
CA ASP A 369 34.62 13.93 13.73
C ASP A 369 33.65 14.99 14.28
N VAL A 370 33.18 15.89 13.43
CA VAL A 370 32.25 16.97 13.81
C VAL A 370 30.86 16.44 14.08
N PHE A 371 30.40 15.43 13.33
CA PHE A 371 29.09 14.81 13.54
C PHE A 371 28.94 14.21 14.93
N LEU A 372 29.98 13.56 15.47
CA LEU A 372 29.98 13.06 16.85
C LEU A 372 29.99 14.19 17.90
N SER A 373 30.40 15.39 17.54
CA SER A 373 30.46 16.54 18.47
C SER A 373 29.20 17.42 18.42
N GLU A 374 28.66 17.66 17.22
CA GLU A 374 27.56 18.60 16.96
C GLU A 374 26.23 17.92 16.56
N GLY A 375 26.25 16.63 16.25
CA GLY A 375 25.08 15.85 15.84
C GLY A 375 24.65 16.08 14.39
N MET A 376 23.39 15.75 14.09
CA MET A 376 22.84 15.75 12.71
C MET A 376 22.85 17.12 12.02
N GLU A 377 22.95 18.23 12.76
CA GLU A 377 22.98 19.57 12.18
C GLU A 377 24.14 19.75 11.19
N ILE A 378 25.31 19.14 11.44
CA ILE A 378 26.45 19.27 10.54
C ILE A 378 26.17 18.65 9.16
N ILE A 379 25.37 17.59 9.09
CA ILE A 379 25.04 16.91 7.83
C ILE A 379 24.23 17.85 6.92
N PHE A 380 23.29 18.60 7.50
CA PHE A 380 22.57 19.66 6.76
C PHE A 380 23.52 20.79 6.32
N LYS A 381 24.43 21.24 7.19
CA LYS A 381 25.40 22.29 6.86
C LYS A 381 26.33 21.88 5.72
N VAL A 382 26.86 20.66 5.76
CA VAL A 382 27.71 20.11 4.70
C VAL A 382 26.91 19.93 3.41
N ALA A 383 25.66 19.45 3.48
CA ALA A 383 24.81 19.35 2.28
C ALA A 383 24.59 20.72 1.62
N LEU A 384 24.32 21.77 2.39
CA LEU A 384 24.19 23.14 1.87
C LEU A 384 25.52 23.68 1.32
N ALA A 385 26.63 23.45 2.01
CA ALA A 385 27.96 23.85 1.54
C ALA A 385 28.33 23.17 0.21
N MET A 386 28.02 21.88 0.06
CA MET A 386 28.18 21.12 -1.18
C MET A 386 27.34 21.73 -2.32
N LEU A 387 26.09 22.07 -2.06
CA LEU A 387 25.22 22.72 -3.05
C LEU A 387 25.72 24.11 -3.44
N GLN A 388 26.22 24.89 -2.47
CA GLN A 388 26.81 26.20 -2.71
C GLN A 388 28.07 26.11 -3.58
N LEU A 389 28.90 25.08 -3.41
CA LEU A 389 30.10 24.84 -4.21
C LEU A 389 29.77 24.49 -5.67
N GLY A 390 28.68 23.76 -5.90
CA GLY A 390 28.22 23.34 -7.23
C GLY A 390 27.19 24.27 -7.88
N LYS A 391 26.80 25.37 -7.22
CA LYS A 391 25.64 26.19 -7.61
C LYS A 391 25.66 26.62 -9.07
N GLU A 392 26.76 27.21 -9.52
CA GLU A 392 26.89 27.79 -10.86
C GLU A 392 26.78 26.71 -11.95
N ASP A 393 27.37 25.53 -11.75
CA ASP A 393 27.28 24.46 -12.73
C ASP A 393 25.88 23.85 -12.75
N LEU A 394 25.28 23.63 -11.57
CA LEU A 394 23.96 22.99 -11.42
C LEU A 394 22.85 23.78 -12.13
N LEU A 395 22.91 25.11 -12.12
CA LEU A 395 21.91 25.97 -12.79
C LEU A 395 21.87 25.80 -14.31
N SER A 396 22.97 25.31 -14.91
CA SER A 396 23.07 25.12 -16.37
C SER A 396 22.69 23.71 -16.85
N LEU A 397 22.49 22.78 -15.91
CA LEU A 397 22.31 21.35 -16.21
C LEU A 397 20.83 20.94 -16.18
N ASP A 398 20.50 19.93 -16.97
CA ASP A 398 19.21 19.24 -16.94
C ASP A 398 19.16 18.16 -15.86
N MET A 399 18.03 17.46 -15.71
CA MET A 399 17.83 16.45 -14.66
C MET A 399 18.93 15.35 -14.66
N GLU A 400 19.27 14.81 -15.84
CA GLU A 400 20.30 13.77 -15.96
C GLU A 400 21.71 14.33 -15.72
N GLY A 401 21.99 15.52 -16.24
CA GLY A 401 23.25 16.24 -16.02
C GLY A 401 23.50 16.55 -14.55
N MET A 402 22.48 17.01 -13.83
CA MET A 402 22.54 17.25 -12.38
C MET A 402 22.87 15.96 -11.62
N LEU A 403 22.21 14.85 -11.93
CA LEU A 403 22.48 13.57 -11.25
C LEU A 403 23.93 13.10 -11.46
N LYS A 404 24.44 13.20 -12.70
CA LYS A 404 25.85 12.88 -13.02
C LYS A 404 26.82 13.83 -12.31
N PHE A 405 26.47 15.11 -12.21
CA PHE A 405 27.28 16.10 -11.52
C PHE A 405 27.42 15.77 -10.03
N PHE A 406 26.31 15.46 -9.35
CA PHE A 406 26.31 15.06 -7.93
C PHE A 406 27.15 13.80 -7.66
N GLN A 407 27.14 12.83 -8.59
CA GLN A 407 27.85 11.56 -8.39
C GLN A 407 29.35 11.63 -8.71
N LYS A 408 29.78 12.46 -9.67
CA LYS A 408 31.17 12.44 -10.18
C LYS A 408 31.92 13.74 -10.00
N GLN A 409 31.29 14.87 -10.31
CA GLN A 409 32.00 16.15 -10.40
C GLN A 409 32.03 16.87 -9.05
N LEU A 410 30.92 16.82 -8.31
CA LEU A 410 30.79 17.51 -7.04
C LEU A 410 31.75 16.97 -5.96
N PRO A 411 31.92 15.65 -5.77
CA PRO A 411 32.93 15.11 -4.85
C PRO A 411 34.34 15.59 -5.20
N GLY A 412 34.71 15.55 -6.49
CA GLY A 412 36.02 16.02 -6.94
C GLY A 412 36.26 17.52 -6.76
N LYS A 413 35.20 18.35 -6.66
CA LYS A 413 35.33 19.77 -6.28
C LYS A 413 35.51 19.92 -4.76
N ALA A 414 34.73 19.19 -3.98
CA ALA A 414 34.81 19.17 -2.52
C ALA A 414 36.18 18.71 -2.00
N GLU A 415 36.80 17.76 -2.69
CA GLU A 415 38.11 17.20 -2.33
C GLU A 415 39.30 18.10 -2.67
N LYS A 416 39.12 19.07 -3.58
CA LYS A 416 40.19 20.03 -3.93
C LYS A 416 40.45 21.02 -2.80
N ASP A 417 39.41 21.39 -2.05
CA ASP A 417 39.51 22.30 -0.91
C ASP A 417 38.65 21.80 0.28
N PRO A 418 39.13 20.77 1.00
CA PRO A 418 38.42 20.19 2.13
C PRO A 418 38.20 21.19 3.28
N ASP A 419 39.21 22.01 3.58
CA ASP A 419 39.16 22.98 4.67
C ASP A 419 38.22 24.15 4.33
N GLY A 420 38.22 24.59 3.06
CA GLY A 420 37.26 25.57 2.56
C GLY A 420 35.82 25.06 2.62
N LEU A 421 35.57 23.79 2.26
CA LEU A 421 34.24 23.18 2.39
C LEU A 421 33.77 23.15 3.85
N MET A 422 34.62 22.71 4.78
CA MET A 422 34.27 22.64 6.20
C MET A 422 34.02 24.05 6.78
N THR A 423 34.85 25.02 6.41
CA THR A 423 34.67 26.43 6.80
C THR A 423 33.35 27.00 6.26
N LEU A 424 33.02 26.71 5.00
CA LEU A 424 31.75 27.09 4.39
C LEU A 424 30.57 26.46 5.16
N ALA A 425 30.67 25.18 5.50
CA ALA A 425 29.66 24.47 6.29
C ALA A 425 29.47 25.11 7.68
N TYR A 426 30.55 25.46 8.39
CA TYR A 426 30.45 26.15 9.69
C TYR A 426 29.80 27.53 9.58
N GLY A 427 29.95 28.21 8.45
CA GLY A 427 29.30 29.49 8.17
C GLY A 427 27.79 29.40 7.90
N MET A 428 27.26 28.21 7.58
CA MET A 428 25.84 28.00 7.31
C MET A 428 25.01 28.10 8.60
N LYS A 429 24.06 29.05 8.62
CA LYS A 429 23.18 29.27 9.77
C LYS A 429 21.87 28.52 9.61
N ILE A 430 21.63 27.55 10.49
CA ILE A 430 20.36 26.79 10.54
C ILE A 430 19.56 27.24 11.77
N ASN A 431 18.31 27.63 11.57
CA ASN A 431 17.44 28.03 12.68
C ASN A 431 16.73 26.79 13.28
N PRO A 432 17.02 26.39 14.54
CA PRO A 432 16.46 25.18 15.13
C PRO A 432 14.94 25.25 15.33
N LYS A 433 14.37 26.45 15.57
CA LYS A 433 12.92 26.63 15.66
C LYS A 433 12.25 26.35 14.31
N ARG A 434 12.89 26.78 13.22
CA ARG A 434 12.40 26.54 11.86
C ARG A 434 12.47 25.06 11.51
N MET A 435 13.57 24.38 11.85
CA MET A 435 13.71 22.92 11.64
C MET A 435 12.59 22.13 12.32
N LYS A 436 12.29 22.44 13.60
CA LYS A 436 11.17 21.82 14.32
C LYS A 436 9.80 22.16 13.73
N LYS A 437 9.63 23.35 13.15
CA LYS A 437 8.40 23.70 12.44
C LYS A 437 8.24 22.86 11.18
N LEU A 438 9.29 22.76 10.36
CA LEU A 438 9.28 21.96 9.13
C LEU A 438 9.02 20.48 9.40
N GLU A 439 9.55 19.93 10.49
CA GLU A 439 9.27 18.57 10.94
C GLU A 439 7.77 18.35 11.23
N LYS A 440 7.14 19.29 11.96
CA LYS A 440 5.70 19.25 12.22
C LYS A 440 4.88 19.39 10.94
N ASP A 441 5.26 20.34 10.08
CA ASP A 441 4.58 20.61 8.82
C ASP A 441 4.63 19.36 7.91
N TYR A 442 5.78 18.68 7.83
CA TYR A 442 5.93 17.42 7.10
C TYR A 442 5.10 16.28 7.71
N THR A 443 5.06 16.19 9.04
CA THR A 443 4.25 15.17 9.73
C THR A 443 2.77 15.34 9.40
N ILE A 444 2.26 16.58 9.44
CA ILE A 444 0.88 16.91 9.06
C ILE A 444 0.64 16.58 7.58
N LEU A 445 1.57 16.96 6.69
CA LEU A 445 1.49 16.65 5.27
C LEU A 445 1.38 15.14 5.02
N LYS A 446 2.22 14.34 5.69
CA LYS A 446 2.20 12.88 5.54
C LYS A 446 0.97 12.22 6.15
N MET A 447 0.46 12.73 7.27
CA MET A 447 -0.82 12.26 7.82
C MET A 447 -1.96 12.51 6.84
N LYS A 448 -2.02 13.71 6.26
CA LYS A 448 -3.04 14.06 5.26
C LYS A 448 -2.93 13.20 4.00
N GLU A 449 -1.72 12.99 3.46
CA GLU A 449 -1.50 12.10 2.31
C GLU A 449 -1.94 10.65 2.61
N GLN A 450 -1.70 10.18 3.83
CA GLN A 450 -2.13 8.84 4.25
C GLN A 450 -3.64 8.74 4.39
N GLU A 451 -4.31 9.75 4.94
CA GLU A 451 -5.77 9.86 5.00
C GLU A 451 -6.39 9.88 3.59
N GLU A 452 -5.84 10.70 2.69
CA GLU A 452 -6.25 10.76 1.27
C GLU A 452 -6.04 9.41 0.57
N MET A 453 -4.93 8.71 0.86
CA MET A 453 -4.69 7.36 0.33
C MET A 453 -5.67 6.32 0.86
N VAL A 454 -6.05 6.38 2.14
CA VAL A 454 -7.06 5.49 2.74
C VAL A 454 -8.43 5.77 2.13
N GLU A 455 -8.80 7.04 1.99
CA GLU A 455 -10.04 7.47 1.34
C GLU A 455 -10.07 7.02 -0.13
N LEU A 456 -8.99 7.22 -0.88
CA LEU A 456 -8.88 6.77 -2.26
C LEU A 456 -9.01 5.25 -2.39
N ARG A 457 -8.45 4.47 -1.46
CA ARG A 457 -8.63 3.01 -1.43
C ARG A 457 -10.09 2.63 -1.16
N ARG A 458 -10.75 3.32 -0.22
CA ARG A 458 -12.18 3.12 0.07
C ARG A 458 -13.02 3.40 -1.17
N LEU A 459 -12.82 4.57 -1.79
CA LEU A 459 -13.51 4.98 -3.01
C LEU A 459 -13.25 4.02 -4.18
N ARG A 460 -12.03 3.49 -4.32
CA ARG A 460 -11.72 2.47 -5.35
C ARG A 460 -12.41 1.14 -5.09
N ALA A 461 -12.56 0.72 -3.83
CA ALA A 461 -13.29 -0.49 -3.47
C ALA A 461 -14.79 -0.31 -3.73
N GLU A 462 -15.35 0.83 -3.32
CA GLU A 462 -16.75 1.18 -3.56
C GLU A 462 -17.07 1.30 -5.06
N ASN A 463 -16.24 1.99 -5.83
CA ASN A 463 -16.39 2.06 -7.28
C ASN A 463 -16.33 0.69 -7.96
N ARG A 464 -15.51 -0.24 -7.42
CA ARG A 464 -15.45 -1.62 -7.93
C ARG A 464 -16.78 -2.34 -7.69
N LEU A 465 -17.35 -2.23 -6.50
CA LEU A 465 -18.64 -2.82 -6.16
C LEU A 465 -19.79 -2.21 -6.98
N LEU A 466 -19.78 -0.89 -7.15
CA LEU A 466 -20.78 -0.20 -7.98
C LEU A 466 -20.71 -0.66 -9.44
N ARG A 467 -19.52 -0.78 -10.02
CA ARG A 467 -19.35 -1.33 -11.37
C ARG A 467 -19.88 -2.76 -11.50
N GLN A 468 -19.57 -3.63 -10.55
CA GLN A 468 -20.12 -4.99 -10.53
C GLN A 468 -21.65 -4.99 -10.47
N ARG A 469 -22.24 -4.11 -9.66
CA ARG A 469 -23.70 -3.97 -9.59
C ARG A 469 -24.30 -3.44 -10.89
N THR A 470 -23.66 -2.48 -11.53
CA THR A 470 -24.10 -1.96 -12.84
C THR A 470 -24.01 -3.05 -13.90
N GLU A 471 -22.91 -3.82 -13.97
CA GLU A 471 -22.75 -4.94 -14.89
C GLU A 471 -23.83 -6.02 -14.69
N LEU A 472 -24.17 -6.35 -13.44
CA LEU A 472 -25.26 -7.29 -13.14
C LEU A 472 -26.61 -6.77 -13.59
N LEU A 473 -26.93 -5.50 -13.29
CA LEU A 473 -28.20 -4.89 -13.72
C LEU A 473 -28.29 -4.77 -15.24
N GLU A 474 -27.18 -4.46 -15.91
CA GLU A 474 -27.11 -4.44 -17.38
C GLU A 474 -27.36 -5.84 -17.96
N ALA A 475 -26.77 -6.89 -17.38
CA ALA A 475 -27.01 -8.27 -17.79
C ALA A 475 -28.48 -8.68 -17.59
N GLU A 476 -29.07 -8.38 -16.43
CA GLU A 476 -30.49 -8.64 -16.15
C GLU A 476 -31.40 -7.89 -17.14
N SER A 477 -31.10 -6.62 -17.41
CA SER A 477 -31.86 -5.80 -18.36
C SER A 477 -31.78 -6.33 -19.79
N ALA A 478 -30.60 -6.80 -20.21
CA ALA A 478 -30.40 -7.40 -21.52
C ALA A 478 -31.16 -8.73 -21.66
N GLU A 479 -31.17 -9.55 -20.60
CA GLU A 479 -31.92 -10.81 -20.57
C GLU A 479 -33.44 -10.59 -20.65
N LEU A 480 -33.95 -9.59 -19.92
CA LEU A 480 -35.37 -9.20 -19.99
C LEU A 480 -35.75 -8.69 -21.38
N ALA A 481 -34.90 -7.87 -21.99
CA ALA A 481 -35.11 -7.38 -23.36
C ALA A 481 -35.14 -8.55 -24.37
N ASP A 482 -34.22 -9.49 -24.24
CA ASP A 482 -34.13 -10.68 -25.09
C ASP A 482 -35.35 -11.61 -24.92
N ARG A 483 -35.84 -11.78 -23.68
CA ARG A 483 -37.12 -12.46 -23.41
C ARG A 483 -38.31 -11.77 -24.07
N LEU A 484 -38.37 -10.43 -24.01
CA LEU A 484 -39.45 -9.67 -24.65
C LEU A 484 -39.42 -9.81 -26.17
N VAL A 485 -38.24 -9.70 -26.78
CA VAL A 485 -38.05 -9.86 -28.23
C VAL A 485 -38.45 -11.27 -28.67
N ARG A 486 -38.00 -12.32 -27.96
CA ARG A 486 -38.45 -13.70 -28.22
C ARG A 486 -39.96 -13.83 -28.14
N GLY A 487 -40.58 -13.26 -27.12
CA GLY A 487 -42.03 -13.30 -26.95
C GLY A 487 -42.80 -12.49 -28.01
N GLN A 488 -42.19 -11.48 -28.64
CA GLN A 488 -42.77 -10.76 -29.78
C GLN A 488 -42.60 -11.54 -31.08
N VAL A 489 -41.44 -12.14 -31.31
CA VAL A 489 -41.16 -12.98 -32.48
C VAL A 489 -42.09 -14.19 -32.50
N SER A 490 -42.22 -14.91 -31.37
CA SER A 490 -43.14 -16.05 -31.26
C SER A 490 -44.59 -15.66 -31.57
N ARG A 491 -45.05 -14.50 -31.08
CA ARG A 491 -46.40 -13.99 -31.38
C ARG A 491 -46.56 -13.64 -32.88
N ALA A 492 -45.54 -13.03 -33.48
CA ALA A 492 -45.56 -12.73 -34.92
C ALA A 492 -45.57 -14.01 -35.77
N GLU A 493 -44.79 -15.04 -35.39
CA GLU A 493 -44.77 -16.35 -36.04
C GLU A 493 -46.12 -17.08 -35.89
N GLU A 494 -46.75 -17.02 -34.71
CA GLU A 494 -48.11 -17.53 -34.48
C GLU A 494 -49.15 -16.80 -35.34
N GLU A 495 -49.06 -15.48 -35.47
CA GLU A 495 -49.96 -14.71 -36.34
C GLU A 495 -49.76 -15.05 -37.83
N GLU A 496 -48.51 -15.19 -38.28
CA GLU A 496 -48.19 -15.57 -39.66
C GLU A 496 -48.71 -16.99 -39.98
N THR A 497 -48.47 -17.95 -39.09
CA THR A 497 -48.96 -19.33 -39.27
C THR A 497 -50.48 -19.41 -39.22
N ALA A 498 -51.14 -18.67 -38.32
CA ALA A 498 -52.60 -18.57 -38.28
C ALA A 498 -53.17 -17.97 -39.57
N PHE A 499 -52.51 -16.95 -40.12
CA PHE A 499 -52.90 -16.35 -41.39
C PHE A 499 -52.76 -17.34 -42.57
N ILE A 500 -51.65 -18.07 -42.64
CA ILE A 500 -51.44 -19.12 -43.65
C ILE A 500 -52.52 -20.20 -43.53
N ALA A 501 -52.76 -20.70 -42.32
CA ALA A 501 -53.78 -21.72 -42.06
C ALA A 501 -55.19 -21.22 -42.43
N GLN A 502 -55.54 -19.97 -42.14
CA GLN A 502 -56.81 -19.37 -42.58
C GLN A 502 -56.92 -19.30 -44.11
N ARG A 503 -55.83 -18.92 -44.80
CA ARG A 503 -55.80 -18.87 -46.26
C ARG A 503 -56.00 -20.24 -46.89
N GLU A 504 -55.30 -21.25 -46.37
CA GLU A 504 -55.43 -22.64 -46.83
C GLU A 504 -56.82 -23.21 -46.53
N LEU A 505 -57.37 -22.94 -45.33
CA LEU A 505 -58.75 -23.31 -44.99
C LEU A 505 -59.76 -22.68 -45.94
N ALA A 506 -59.57 -21.41 -46.32
CA ALA A 506 -60.42 -20.73 -47.29
C ALA A 506 -60.33 -21.37 -48.69
N ALA A 507 -59.11 -21.72 -49.14
CA ALA A 507 -58.90 -22.42 -50.40
C ALA A 507 -59.53 -23.82 -50.38
N LEU A 508 -59.37 -24.58 -49.30
CA LEU A 508 -60.00 -25.89 -49.11
C LEU A 508 -61.53 -25.78 -49.06
N ARG A 509 -62.08 -24.76 -48.40
CA ARG A 509 -63.52 -24.49 -48.40
C ARG A 509 -64.04 -24.19 -49.80
N HIS A 510 -63.32 -23.39 -50.58
CA HIS A 510 -63.69 -23.10 -51.97
C HIS A 510 -63.66 -24.39 -52.81
N SER A 511 -62.58 -25.17 -52.71
CA SER A 511 -62.45 -26.45 -53.40
C SER A 511 -63.53 -27.44 -52.97
N HIS A 512 -63.86 -27.52 -51.68
CA HIS A 512 -64.98 -28.34 -51.18
C HIS A 512 -66.31 -27.86 -51.71
N LEU A 513 -66.54 -26.55 -51.81
CA LEU A 513 -67.77 -26.02 -52.38
C LEU A 513 -67.88 -26.38 -53.87
N GLU A 514 -66.77 -26.31 -54.60
CA GLU A 514 -66.69 -26.66 -56.01
C GLU A 514 -66.86 -28.17 -56.24
N THR A 515 -66.22 -29.02 -55.45
CA THR A 515 -66.41 -30.48 -55.51
C THR A 515 -67.80 -30.87 -55.04
N SER A 516 -68.38 -30.20 -54.04
CA SER A 516 -69.77 -30.40 -53.61
C SER A 516 -70.74 -29.98 -54.70
N HIS A 517 -70.46 -28.91 -55.44
CA HIS A 517 -71.27 -28.49 -56.58
C HIS A 517 -71.15 -29.47 -57.75
N GLN A 518 -69.94 -29.95 -58.05
CA GLN A 518 -69.72 -31.03 -59.01
C GLN A 518 -70.41 -32.33 -58.57
N LEU A 519 -70.41 -32.64 -57.28
CA LEU A 519 -71.11 -33.77 -56.71
C LEU A 519 -72.62 -33.58 -56.82
N GLU A 520 -73.14 -32.37 -56.61
CA GLU A 520 -74.56 -32.05 -56.76
C GLU A 520 -75.00 -32.14 -58.23
N GLN A 521 -74.17 -31.66 -59.16
CA GLN A 521 -74.34 -31.86 -60.60
C GLN A 521 -74.31 -33.35 -60.96
N ALA A 522 -73.33 -34.10 -60.45
CA ALA A 522 -73.26 -35.55 -60.62
C ALA A 522 -74.42 -36.27 -59.92
N HIS A 523 -75.01 -35.71 -58.85
CA HIS A 523 -76.24 -36.23 -58.22
C HIS A 523 -77.49 -35.86 -59.00
N GLU A 524 -77.49 -34.76 -59.74
CA GLU A 524 -78.54 -34.40 -60.70
C GLU A 524 -78.45 -35.31 -61.92
N GLU A 525 -77.23 -35.56 -62.40
CA GLU A 525 -76.94 -36.55 -63.44
C GLU A 525 -77.28 -37.96 -62.95
N LEU A 526 -76.88 -38.33 -61.73
CA LEU A 526 -77.28 -39.58 -61.10
C LEU A 526 -78.77 -39.60 -60.79
N ARG A 527 -79.46 -38.49 -60.51
CA ARG A 527 -80.93 -38.43 -60.41
C ARG A 527 -81.58 -38.61 -61.77
N SER A 528 -81.00 -38.05 -62.83
CA SER A 528 -81.45 -38.27 -64.21
C SER A 528 -81.21 -39.73 -64.64
N LEU A 529 -80.07 -40.30 -64.23
CA LEU A 529 -79.73 -41.70 -64.44
C LEU A 529 -80.47 -42.61 -63.48
N SER A 530 -80.91 -42.15 -62.31
CA SER A 530 -81.71 -42.88 -61.31
C SER A 530 -83.19 -42.77 -61.62
N ILE A 531 -83.65 -41.79 -62.39
CA ILE A 531 -84.94 -41.84 -63.12
C ILE A 531 -84.84 -42.89 -64.23
N LEU A 532 -83.65 -43.07 -64.84
CA LEU A 532 -83.36 -44.19 -65.74
C LEU A 532 -83.07 -45.52 -65.02
N LEU A 533 -82.71 -45.49 -63.74
CA LEU A 533 -82.41 -46.66 -62.89
C LEU A 533 -83.54 -46.96 -61.89
N GLU A 534 -84.61 -46.17 -61.84
CA GLU A 534 -85.87 -46.53 -61.18
C GLU A 534 -86.64 -47.59 -62.00
N GLU A 535 -86.09 -48.00 -63.15
CA GLU A 535 -86.36 -49.28 -63.82
C GLU A 535 -85.40 -50.42 -63.40
N ASN A 536 -84.43 -50.23 -62.50
CA ASN A 536 -83.57 -51.31 -62.02
C ASN A 536 -83.17 -51.22 -60.53
N VAL A 537 -83.79 -52.13 -59.80
CA VAL A 537 -83.85 -52.30 -58.35
C VAL A 537 -82.49 -52.62 -57.70
N THR A 538 -82.38 -52.23 -56.42
CA THR A 538 -81.63 -52.84 -55.28
C THR A 538 -80.17 -52.46 -54.96
N SER A 539 -80.05 -51.72 -53.84
CA SER A 539 -79.48 -52.18 -52.55
C SER A 539 -78.08 -51.74 -52.10
N ARG A 540 -78.08 -51.17 -50.88
CA ARG A 540 -77.28 -51.54 -49.68
C ARG A 540 -75.77 -51.25 -49.60
N GLN A 541 -75.44 -50.36 -48.65
CA GLN A 541 -74.75 -50.62 -47.35
C GLN A 541 -73.42 -49.86 -47.05
N SER A 542 -73.50 -49.01 -46.00
CA SER A 542 -72.59 -48.74 -44.87
C SER A 542 -71.07 -48.46 -45.02
N SER A 543 -70.56 -47.56 -44.16
CA SER A 543 -69.50 -47.86 -43.16
C SER A 543 -69.34 -46.63 -42.23
N LEU A 544 -69.43 -46.73 -40.90
CA LEU A 544 -68.52 -47.29 -39.88
C LEU A 544 -67.18 -46.55 -39.65
N ASP A 545 -66.91 -45.45 -40.37
CA ASP A 545 -65.67 -44.66 -40.19
C ASP A 545 -65.85 -43.37 -39.35
N GLU A 546 -67.09 -42.92 -39.10
CA GLU A 546 -67.34 -41.66 -38.39
C GLU A 546 -67.17 -41.72 -36.86
N ILE A 547 -67.12 -42.91 -36.27
CA ILE A 547 -67.10 -43.11 -34.81
C ILE A 547 -65.67 -43.13 -34.25
N LEU A 548 -64.69 -43.60 -35.00
CA LEU A 548 -63.29 -43.68 -34.55
C LEU A 548 -62.60 -42.30 -34.54
N VAL A 549 -62.87 -41.47 -35.56
CA VAL A 549 -62.30 -40.11 -35.65
C VAL A 549 -62.83 -39.18 -34.55
N LYS A 550 -64.10 -39.35 -34.15
CA LYS A 550 -64.70 -38.54 -33.08
C LYS A 550 -64.20 -38.93 -31.69
N GLN A 551 -63.78 -40.18 -31.49
CA GLN A 551 -63.22 -40.66 -30.22
C GLN A 551 -61.77 -40.20 -30.01
N GLU A 552 -60.97 -40.15 -31.08
CA GLU A 552 -59.58 -39.67 -31.05
C GLU A 552 -59.50 -38.14 -30.88
N ALA A 553 -60.44 -37.40 -31.48
CA ALA A 553 -60.57 -35.95 -31.30
C ALA A 553 -61.06 -35.54 -29.89
N LEU A 554 -61.73 -36.44 -29.16
CA LEU A 554 -62.12 -36.20 -27.76
C LEU A 554 -60.95 -36.49 -26.80
N SER A 555 -60.17 -37.54 -27.05
CA SER A 555 -58.94 -37.86 -26.27
C SER A 555 -57.93 -36.71 -26.31
N GLN A 556 -57.68 -36.13 -27.49
CA GLN A 556 -56.74 -35.01 -27.64
C GLN A 556 -57.22 -33.73 -26.92
N LYS A 557 -58.54 -33.54 -26.80
CA LYS A 557 -59.10 -32.40 -26.06
C LYS A 557 -59.02 -32.61 -24.55
N GLU A 558 -59.19 -33.84 -24.07
CA GLU A 558 -59.02 -34.18 -22.65
C GLU A 558 -57.56 -33.98 -22.21
N GLU A 559 -56.57 -34.38 -23.02
CA GLU A 559 -55.14 -34.16 -22.74
C GLU A 559 -54.75 -32.68 -22.71
N MET A 560 -55.30 -31.87 -23.62
CA MET A 560 -55.08 -30.42 -23.64
C MET A 560 -55.67 -29.73 -22.40
N ILE A 561 -56.88 -30.13 -21.98
CA ILE A 561 -57.51 -29.61 -20.77
C ILE A 561 -56.69 -29.98 -19.54
N GLN A 562 -56.11 -31.19 -19.51
CA GLN A 562 -55.27 -31.66 -18.41
C GLN A 562 -53.96 -30.84 -18.31
N CYS A 563 -53.29 -30.57 -19.43
CA CYS A 563 -52.10 -29.71 -19.47
C CYS A 563 -52.40 -28.28 -18.99
N LEU A 564 -53.54 -27.70 -19.41
CA LEU A 564 -53.95 -26.36 -18.99
C LEU A 564 -54.31 -26.32 -17.49
N GLN A 565 -54.89 -27.38 -16.94
CA GLN A 565 -55.16 -27.49 -15.51
C GLN A 565 -53.87 -27.59 -14.70
N GLU A 566 -52.87 -28.35 -15.17
CA GLU A 566 -51.56 -28.45 -14.51
C GLU A 566 -50.80 -27.12 -14.49
N GLU A 567 -50.78 -26.38 -15.61
CA GLU A 567 -50.19 -25.04 -15.66
C GLU A 567 -50.91 -24.06 -14.74
N LEU A 568 -52.24 -24.10 -14.67
CA LEU A 568 -53.01 -23.25 -13.77
C LEU A 568 -52.71 -23.55 -12.30
N VAL A 569 -52.56 -24.84 -11.93
CA VAL A 569 -52.14 -25.23 -10.58
C VAL A 569 -50.72 -24.73 -10.30
N ARG A 570 -49.80 -24.83 -11.27
CA ARG A 570 -48.41 -24.38 -11.12
C ARG A 570 -48.30 -22.86 -10.90
N VAL A 571 -49.06 -22.07 -11.65
CA VAL A 571 -49.12 -20.61 -11.48
C VAL A 571 -49.68 -20.24 -10.10
N ARG A 572 -50.77 -20.87 -9.67
CA ARG A 572 -51.35 -20.62 -8.34
C ARG A 572 -50.41 -21.02 -7.19
N LEU A 573 -49.64 -22.07 -7.37
CA LEU A 573 -48.65 -22.52 -6.38
C LEU A 573 -47.51 -21.50 -6.29
N HIS A 574 -47.04 -20.98 -7.42
CA HIS A 574 -46.02 -19.94 -7.46
C HIS A 574 -46.49 -18.59 -6.87
N GLU A 575 -47.74 -18.19 -7.14
CA GLU A 575 -48.36 -17.03 -6.49
C GLU A 575 -48.46 -17.21 -4.97
N ALA A 576 -48.85 -18.40 -4.50
CA ALA A 576 -48.92 -18.71 -3.07
C ALA A 576 -47.54 -18.71 -2.38
N GLU A 577 -46.48 -19.16 -3.06
CA GLU A 577 -45.10 -19.10 -2.59
C GLU A 577 -44.61 -17.64 -2.46
N ASN A 578 -44.88 -16.81 -3.46
CA ASN A 578 -44.54 -15.38 -3.42
C ASN A 578 -45.28 -14.65 -2.28
N ASP A 579 -46.56 -14.96 -2.06
CA ASP A 579 -47.34 -14.41 -0.94
C ASP A 579 -46.85 -14.90 0.43
N ALA A 580 -46.29 -16.11 0.52
CA ALA A 580 -45.63 -16.60 1.73
C ALA A 580 -44.34 -15.82 2.01
N LEU A 581 -43.49 -15.62 0.99
CA LEU A 581 -42.25 -14.86 1.09
C LEU A 581 -42.49 -13.40 1.49
N ILE A 582 -43.50 -12.75 0.90
CA ILE A 582 -43.88 -11.37 1.24
C ILE A 582 -44.31 -11.28 2.71
N ARG A 583 -45.04 -12.27 3.23
CA ARG A 583 -45.44 -12.31 4.65
C ARG A 583 -44.26 -12.50 5.57
N GLU A 584 -43.31 -13.38 5.22
CA GLU A 584 -42.08 -13.59 5.99
C GLU A 584 -41.23 -12.32 6.06
N LEU A 585 -41.01 -11.66 4.91
CA LEU A 585 -40.26 -10.40 4.85
C LEU A 585 -40.93 -9.28 5.65
N ARG A 586 -42.26 -9.18 5.60
CA ARG A 586 -43.02 -8.24 6.44
C ARG A 586 -42.87 -8.54 7.93
N GLY A 587 -42.89 -9.81 8.33
CA GLY A 587 -42.61 -10.24 9.70
C GLY A 587 -41.21 -9.85 10.14
N ARG A 588 -40.20 -10.07 9.29
CA ARG A 588 -38.82 -9.70 9.60
C ARG A 588 -38.61 -8.20 9.74
N ILE A 589 -39.30 -7.39 8.94
CA ILE A 589 -39.29 -5.93 9.07
C ILE A 589 -39.88 -5.52 10.43
N GLN A 590 -41.01 -6.11 10.83
CA GLN A 590 -41.62 -5.82 12.13
C GLN A 590 -40.73 -6.22 13.32
N GLU A 591 -40.04 -7.36 13.24
CA GLU A 591 -39.04 -7.75 14.25
C GLU A 591 -37.92 -6.73 14.35
N LEU A 592 -37.35 -6.31 13.21
CA LEU A 592 -36.26 -5.31 13.18
C LEU A 592 -36.72 -3.93 13.68
N GLU A 593 -37.96 -3.55 13.41
CA GLU A 593 -38.56 -2.33 13.94
C GLU A 593 -38.76 -2.41 15.46
N GLN A 594 -39.18 -3.56 15.97
CA GLN A 594 -39.32 -3.81 17.39
C GLN A 594 -37.96 -3.85 18.10
N ASP A 595 -36.94 -4.48 17.51
CA ASP A 595 -35.56 -4.48 18.02
C ASP A 595 -34.96 -3.07 18.04
N LYS A 596 -35.24 -2.25 17.02
CA LYS A 596 -34.83 -0.83 17.00
C LYS A 596 -35.54 -0.02 18.08
N LYS A 597 -36.80 -0.35 18.39
CA LYS A 597 -37.56 0.28 19.45
C LYS A 597 -37.05 -0.12 20.83
N THR A 598 -36.76 -1.40 21.06
CA THR A 598 -36.18 -1.89 22.32
C THR A 598 -34.77 -1.33 22.54
N LEU A 599 -33.95 -1.18 21.49
CA LEU A 599 -32.64 -0.50 21.56
C LEU A 599 -32.74 1.00 21.85
N ARG A 600 -33.86 1.64 21.51
CA ARG A 600 -34.14 3.04 21.86
C ARG A 600 -34.70 3.19 23.28
N GLU A 601 -35.46 2.21 23.74
CA GLU A 601 -35.99 2.13 25.11
C GLU A 601 -34.92 1.68 26.11
N SER A 602 -33.87 0.98 25.67
CA SER A 602 -32.64 0.75 26.44
C SER A 602 -31.77 2.01 26.48
N THR A 603 -32.30 3.13 26.98
CA THR A 603 -31.44 4.20 27.47
C THR A 603 -30.71 3.68 28.71
N PRO A 604 -29.38 3.82 28.80
CA PRO A 604 -28.63 3.23 29.89
C PRO A 604 -29.03 3.89 31.22
N ASP A 605 -29.28 3.07 32.25
CA ASP A 605 -29.56 3.47 33.64
C ASP A 605 -28.48 4.36 34.29
N ASN A 606 -27.38 4.64 33.57
CA ASN A 606 -26.32 5.58 33.94
C ASN A 606 -26.43 6.93 33.22
N SER A 607 -27.66 7.43 33.01
CA SER A 607 -27.80 8.81 32.55
C SER A 607 -27.17 9.75 33.59
N VAL A 608 -26.46 10.78 33.13
CA VAL A 608 -25.87 11.80 34.02
C VAL A 608 -26.94 12.36 34.97
N ALA A 609 -28.20 12.43 34.54
CA ALA A 609 -29.35 12.79 35.35
C ALA A 609 -29.59 11.82 36.53
N HIS A 610 -29.60 10.50 36.27
CA HIS A 610 -29.74 9.50 37.33
C HIS A 610 -28.58 9.57 38.35
N LEU A 611 -27.34 9.70 37.88
CA LEU A 611 -26.17 9.85 38.76
C LEU A 611 -26.23 11.17 39.58
N GLN A 612 -26.77 12.24 39.01
CA GLN A 612 -27.00 13.51 39.71
C GLN A 612 -28.09 13.37 40.77
N GLU A 613 -29.20 12.69 40.45
CA GLU A 613 -30.28 12.41 41.40
C GLU A 613 -29.80 11.53 42.57
N GLU A 614 -29.04 10.46 42.29
CA GLU A 614 -28.45 9.60 43.32
C GLU A 614 -27.45 10.37 44.20
N LEU A 615 -26.61 11.22 43.59
CA LEU A 615 -25.68 12.08 44.31
C LEU A 615 -26.42 13.05 45.26
N ILE A 616 -27.50 13.68 44.79
CA ILE A 616 -28.33 14.57 45.62
C ILE A 616 -28.92 13.79 46.80
N ALA A 617 -29.46 12.59 46.55
CA ALA A 617 -30.04 11.75 47.59
C ALA A 617 -29.01 11.29 48.64
N VAL A 618 -27.78 10.94 48.23
CA VAL A 618 -26.70 10.57 49.16
C VAL A 618 -26.20 11.77 49.95
N LYS A 619 -26.08 12.95 49.34
CA LYS A 619 -25.71 14.20 50.04
C LYS A 619 -26.73 14.59 51.10
N LEU A 620 -28.02 14.39 50.83
CA LEU A 620 -29.09 14.61 51.82
C LEU A 620 -28.96 13.64 53.00
N ARG A 621 -28.77 12.35 52.73
CA ARG A 621 -28.53 11.33 53.79
C ARG A 621 -27.27 11.64 54.61
N GLU A 622 -26.19 12.11 53.98
CA GLU A 622 -24.99 12.54 54.70
C GLU A 622 -25.28 13.72 55.63
N ALA A 623 -26.06 14.70 55.19
CA ALA A 623 -26.43 15.86 56.01
C ALA A 623 -27.30 15.46 57.22
N GLU A 624 -28.26 14.55 57.02
CA GLU A 624 -29.10 14.00 58.09
C GLU A 624 -28.27 13.21 59.13
N ALA A 625 -27.35 12.34 58.67
CA ALA A 625 -26.46 11.59 59.55
C ALA A 625 -25.46 12.49 60.31
N ASN A 626 -25.00 13.60 59.69
CA ASN A 626 -24.16 14.58 60.37
C ASN A 626 -24.92 15.33 61.48
N LEU A 627 -26.22 15.58 61.30
CA LEU A 627 -27.07 16.19 62.33
C LEU A 627 -27.30 15.20 63.49
N SER A 628 -27.65 13.95 63.20
CA SER A 628 -27.85 12.93 64.24
C SER A 628 -26.56 12.68 65.06
N LEU A 629 -25.39 12.70 64.42
CA LEU A 629 -24.10 12.61 65.10
C LEU A 629 -23.83 13.80 66.04
N LYS A 630 -24.25 15.02 65.67
CA LYS A 630 -24.13 16.19 66.54
C LYS A 630 -25.02 16.06 67.78
N ASP A 631 -26.25 15.58 67.60
CA ASP A 631 -27.18 15.35 68.70
C ASP A 631 -26.67 14.25 69.65
N LEU A 632 -26.12 13.16 69.11
CA LEU A 632 -25.47 12.10 69.89
C LEU A 632 -24.26 12.63 70.68
N ARG A 633 -23.40 13.45 70.06
CA ARG A 633 -22.27 14.10 70.75
C ARG A 633 -22.71 14.98 71.90
N GLN A 634 -23.74 15.80 71.68
CA GLN A 634 -24.30 16.62 72.74
C GLN A 634 -24.86 15.74 73.86
N ARG A 635 -25.54 14.64 73.54
CA ARG A 635 -26.05 13.70 74.54
C ARG A 635 -24.94 13.01 75.34
N VAL A 636 -23.85 12.62 74.69
CA VAL A 636 -22.65 12.07 75.36
C VAL A 636 -22.03 13.10 76.29
N MET A 637 -21.97 14.39 75.90
CA MET A 637 -21.51 15.47 76.76
C MET A 637 -22.41 15.66 77.99
N GLU A 638 -23.73 15.67 77.80
CA GLU A 638 -24.71 15.78 78.89
C GLU A 638 -24.63 14.62 79.88
N LEU A 639 -24.56 13.37 79.38
CA LEU A 639 -24.43 12.16 80.19
C LEU A 639 -23.07 12.12 80.91
N SER A 640 -21.99 12.54 80.25
CA SER A 640 -20.66 12.65 80.87
C SER A 640 -20.66 13.68 82.01
N ALA A 641 -21.31 14.82 81.82
CA ALA A 641 -21.44 15.85 82.84
C ALA A 641 -22.35 15.40 84.00
N ALA A 642 -23.44 14.68 83.72
CA ALA A 642 -24.31 14.09 84.72
C ALA A 642 -23.59 13.01 85.55
N TRP A 643 -22.84 12.15 84.89
CA TRP A 643 -21.96 11.16 85.50
C TRP A 643 -20.93 11.80 86.44
N GLN A 644 -20.22 12.84 85.97
CA GLN A 644 -19.24 13.57 86.78
C GLN A 644 -19.86 14.25 88.00
N ARG A 645 -21.05 14.89 87.83
CA ARG A 645 -21.79 15.47 88.96
C ARG A 645 -22.19 14.41 89.98
N HIS A 646 -22.70 13.27 89.53
CA HIS A 646 -23.08 12.16 90.41
C HIS A 646 -21.87 11.57 91.16
N LEU A 647 -20.72 11.43 90.51
CA LEU A 647 -19.45 11.04 91.14
C LEU A 647 -18.98 12.05 92.20
N GLN A 648 -19.14 13.35 91.94
CA GLN A 648 -18.80 14.44 92.87
C GLN A 648 -19.73 14.42 94.10
N GLU A 649 -21.04 14.24 93.87
CA GLU A 649 -22.06 14.09 94.92
C GLU A 649 -21.80 12.84 95.77
N HIS A 650 -21.44 11.70 95.15
CA HIS A 650 -21.06 10.47 95.85
C HIS A 650 -19.81 10.65 96.72
N ARG A 651 -18.79 11.39 96.24
CA ARG A 651 -17.58 11.72 97.01
C ARG A 651 -17.90 12.63 98.21
N SER A 652 -18.86 13.55 98.06
CA SER A 652 -19.30 14.45 99.15
C SER A 652 -20.18 13.75 100.20
N ALA A 653 -20.97 12.74 99.82
CA ALA A 653 -21.80 11.96 100.74
C ALA A 653 -21.01 10.92 101.57
N GLN A 654 -19.83 10.49 101.09
CA GLN A 654 -18.92 9.62 101.85
C GLN A 654 -18.16 10.35 102.98
N SER A 655 -18.12 11.69 102.96
CA SER A 655 -17.46 12.50 104.00
C SER A 655 -18.34 12.86 105.22
N ALA A 656 -19.56 12.32 105.33
CA ALA A 656 -20.42 12.51 106.51
C ALA A 656 -20.29 11.32 107.50
N PRO A 657 -19.93 11.55 108.79
CA PRO A 657 -19.77 10.48 109.77
C PRO A 657 -21.10 9.83 110.15
N ALA A 658 -21.04 8.53 110.43
CA ALA A 658 -22.17 7.65 110.71
C ALA A 658 -22.96 8.02 111.99
N ALA A 659 -24.29 8.01 111.87
CA ALA A 659 -25.19 7.68 112.98
C ALA A 659 -26.27 6.69 112.48
N ASP A 660 -26.48 5.67 113.31
CA ASP A 660 -27.50 4.61 113.36
C ASP A 660 -27.71 3.62 112.20
N SER A 661 -27.78 2.36 112.65
CA SER A 661 -27.94 1.10 111.94
C SER A 661 -29.42 0.79 111.68
N THR A 662 -29.82 0.70 110.41
CA THR A 662 -31.07 0.03 110.01
C THR A 662 -30.87 -0.74 108.69
N PRO A 663 -31.59 -1.86 108.46
CA PRO A 663 -31.42 -2.70 107.27
C PRO A 663 -31.79 -2.01 105.95
N LYS A 664 -32.49 -0.86 106.01
CA LYS A 664 -32.84 -0.03 104.85
C LYS A 664 -31.62 0.61 104.17
N LYS A 665 -30.48 0.75 104.88
CA LYS A 665 -29.24 1.26 104.28
C LYS A 665 -28.67 0.29 103.25
N LEU A 666 -28.70 -1.03 103.47
CA LEU A 666 -28.13 -1.99 102.51
C LEU A 666 -28.83 -1.93 101.14
N LEU A 667 -30.17 -1.86 101.12
CA LEU A 667 -30.93 -1.61 99.89
C LEU A 667 -30.60 -0.26 99.24
N PHE A 668 -30.31 0.77 100.04
CA PHE A 668 -29.93 2.10 99.55
C PHE A 668 -28.51 2.15 98.96
N TRP A 669 -27.57 1.35 99.47
CA TRP A 669 -26.23 1.20 98.90
C TRP A 669 -26.24 0.30 97.64
N GLU A 670 -27.06 -0.76 97.61
CA GLU A 670 -27.28 -1.59 96.41
C GLU A 670 -27.94 -0.77 95.28
N ASN A 671 -28.99 -0.01 95.57
CA ASN A 671 -29.68 0.80 94.56
C ASN A 671 -28.79 1.93 94.01
N ARG A 672 -27.88 2.48 94.83
CA ARG A 672 -26.88 3.49 94.40
C ARG A 672 -25.78 2.91 93.51
N GLY A 673 -25.30 1.69 93.80
CA GLY A 673 -24.37 0.99 92.92
C GLY A 673 -25.00 0.69 91.55
N HIS A 674 -26.28 0.31 91.55
CA HIS A 674 -27.06 0.11 90.33
C HIS A 674 -27.28 1.40 89.53
N GLU A 675 -27.53 2.54 90.16
CA GLU A 675 -27.65 3.84 89.47
C GLU A 675 -26.33 4.30 88.84
N VAL A 676 -25.20 4.06 89.52
CA VAL A 676 -23.86 4.33 88.98
C VAL A 676 -23.58 3.41 87.78
N GLN A 677 -23.79 2.11 87.92
CA GLN A 677 -23.62 1.19 86.78
C GLN A 677 -24.53 1.54 85.61
N LYS A 678 -25.77 1.97 85.87
CA LYS A 678 -26.72 2.40 84.84
C LYS A 678 -26.25 3.65 84.07
N PHE A 679 -25.74 4.68 84.75
CA PHE A 679 -25.21 5.86 84.04
C PHE A 679 -23.93 5.53 83.25
N GLU A 680 -23.09 4.62 83.76
CA GLU A 680 -21.92 4.13 83.04
C GLU A 680 -22.33 3.33 81.78
N GLU A 681 -23.30 2.43 81.90
CA GLU A 681 -23.88 1.66 80.79
C GLU A 681 -24.55 2.57 79.76
N ASP A 682 -25.36 3.54 80.19
CA ASP A 682 -26.02 4.52 79.30
C ASP A 682 -25.00 5.41 78.58
N LEU A 683 -23.90 5.79 79.23
CA LEU A 683 -22.82 6.55 78.62
C LEU A 683 -22.00 5.70 77.62
N MET A 684 -21.69 4.46 77.98
CA MET A 684 -20.96 3.54 77.11
C MET A 684 -21.78 3.17 75.87
N THR A 685 -23.07 2.88 76.03
CA THR A 685 -23.98 2.56 74.92
C THR A 685 -24.21 3.76 74.00
N THR A 686 -24.34 4.97 74.53
CA THR A 686 -24.45 6.19 73.70
C THR A 686 -23.15 6.53 72.98
N ARG A 687 -21.97 6.27 73.58
CA ARG A 687 -20.68 6.38 72.89
C ARG A 687 -20.50 5.37 71.77
N ILE A 688 -20.99 4.14 71.94
CA ILE A 688 -20.99 3.13 70.86
C ILE A 688 -21.85 3.63 69.69
N ARG A 689 -23.07 4.12 69.96
CA ARG A 689 -23.94 4.71 68.93
C ARG A 689 -23.34 5.94 68.26
N GLU A 690 -22.63 6.79 69.00
CA GLU A 690 -21.88 7.92 68.42
C GLU A 690 -20.80 7.43 67.45
N MET A 691 -20.06 6.38 67.82
CA MET A 691 -19.04 5.78 66.96
C MET A 691 -19.66 5.15 65.70
N GLU A 692 -20.79 4.45 65.83
CA GLU A 692 -21.55 3.87 64.72
C GLU A 692 -22.04 4.95 63.75
N ALA A 693 -22.64 6.03 64.25
CA ALA A 693 -23.06 7.18 63.45
C ALA A 693 -21.85 7.89 62.78
N LEU A 694 -20.70 7.95 63.47
CA LEU A 694 -19.47 8.51 62.89
C LEU A 694 -18.94 7.64 61.74
N THR A 695 -19.04 6.32 61.83
CA THR A 695 -18.68 5.41 60.73
C THR A 695 -19.64 5.54 59.56
N GLU A 696 -20.95 5.63 59.80
CA GLU A 696 -21.97 5.84 58.77
C GLU A 696 -21.75 7.16 58.00
N VAL A 697 -21.45 8.26 58.70
CA VAL A 697 -21.11 9.54 58.06
C VAL A 697 -19.86 9.43 57.17
N LYS A 698 -18.83 8.68 57.60
CA LYS A 698 -17.61 8.46 56.80
C LYS A 698 -17.90 7.65 55.54
N GLU A 699 -18.73 6.61 55.64
CA GLU A 699 -19.16 5.82 54.49
C GLU A 699 -19.96 6.65 53.48
N LEU A 700 -20.91 7.46 53.96
CA LEU A 700 -21.69 8.36 53.12
C LEU A 700 -20.80 9.40 52.41
N ARG A 701 -19.79 9.96 53.09
CA ARG A 701 -18.82 10.88 52.47
C ARG A 701 -18.01 10.23 51.35
N LEU A 702 -17.56 9.00 51.56
CA LEU A 702 -16.84 8.26 50.51
C LEU A 702 -17.77 8.02 49.31
N LYS A 703 -19.05 7.70 49.56
CA LYS A 703 -20.02 7.50 48.50
C LYS A 703 -20.34 8.78 47.72
N VAL A 704 -20.44 9.93 48.40
CA VAL A 704 -20.56 11.25 47.76
C VAL A 704 -19.37 11.52 46.84
N MET A 705 -18.15 11.31 47.32
CA MET A 705 -16.93 11.56 46.53
C MET A 705 -16.83 10.64 45.31
N GLU A 706 -17.24 9.38 45.46
CA GLU A 706 -17.33 8.42 44.34
C GLU A 706 -18.35 8.89 43.28
N LEU A 707 -19.57 9.23 43.69
CA LEU A 707 -20.63 9.68 42.78
C LEU A 707 -20.30 11.01 42.12
N GLU A 708 -19.67 11.97 42.82
CA GLU A 708 -19.18 13.22 42.22
C GLU A 708 -18.15 12.95 41.12
N THR A 709 -17.24 12.01 41.36
CA THR A 709 -16.24 11.62 40.37
C THR A 709 -16.91 10.95 39.16
N GLN A 710 -17.87 10.06 39.39
CA GLN A 710 -18.61 9.39 38.32
C GLN A 710 -19.43 10.39 37.47
N VAL A 711 -20.14 11.32 38.10
CA VAL A 711 -20.88 12.40 37.41
C VAL A 711 -19.92 13.25 36.58
N GLN A 712 -18.76 13.62 37.12
CA GLN A 712 -17.77 14.44 36.43
C GLN A 712 -17.18 13.71 35.21
N VAL A 713 -16.86 12.42 35.34
CA VAL A 713 -16.36 11.61 34.22
C VAL A 713 -17.42 11.46 33.14
N ALA A 714 -18.65 11.10 33.51
CA ALA A 714 -19.76 10.94 32.57
C ALA A 714 -20.10 12.25 31.84
N THR A 715 -20.09 13.38 32.54
CA THR A 715 -20.31 14.72 31.95
C THR A 715 -19.20 15.08 30.95
N ASN A 716 -17.93 14.83 31.30
CA ASN A 716 -16.81 15.08 30.39
C ASN A 716 -16.84 14.15 29.17
N GLN A 717 -17.28 12.90 29.34
CA GLN A 717 -17.45 11.95 28.24
C GLN A 717 -18.55 12.41 27.28
N LEU A 718 -19.69 12.87 27.80
CA LEU A 718 -20.77 13.42 26.99
C LEU A 718 -20.31 14.66 26.22
N ARG A 719 -19.57 15.57 26.87
CA ARG A 719 -19.03 16.76 26.21
C ARG A 719 -18.08 16.42 25.06
N ARG A 720 -17.21 15.42 25.24
CA ARG A 720 -16.32 14.94 24.17
C ARG A 720 -17.09 14.30 23.03
N GLN A 721 -18.16 13.57 23.34
CA GLN A 721 -19.04 12.99 22.32
C GLN A 721 -19.80 14.07 21.54
N ASP A 722 -20.30 15.12 22.21
CA ASP A 722 -20.96 16.25 21.56
C ASP A 722 -19.98 17.06 20.69
N GLU A 723 -18.77 17.33 21.20
CA GLU A 723 -17.70 17.97 20.43
C GLU A 723 -17.33 17.12 19.20
N GLY A 724 -17.18 15.80 19.36
CA GLY A 724 -16.93 14.87 18.26
C GLY A 724 -18.09 14.82 17.26
N GLY A 725 -19.34 14.83 17.74
CA GLY A 725 -20.54 14.87 16.90
C GLY A 725 -20.64 16.17 16.10
N LYS A 726 -20.26 17.31 16.70
CA LYS A 726 -20.20 18.59 16.00
C LYS A 726 -19.14 18.59 14.91
N VAL A 727 -17.94 18.10 15.19
CA VAL A 727 -16.87 17.97 14.19
C VAL A 727 -17.32 17.08 13.04
N LEU A 728 -17.91 15.92 13.32
CA LEU A 728 -18.44 15.01 12.29
C LEU A 728 -19.54 15.68 11.45
N LYS A 729 -20.38 16.51 12.07
CA LYS A 729 -21.41 17.25 11.35
C LYS A 729 -20.82 18.33 10.44
N ASP A 730 -19.84 19.10 10.92
CA ASP A 730 -19.15 20.12 10.13
C ASP A 730 -18.36 19.47 8.97
N GLU A 731 -17.74 18.31 9.19
CA GLU A 731 -17.09 17.49 8.16
C GLU A 731 -18.09 16.97 7.11
N LEU A 732 -19.27 16.51 7.55
CA LEU A 732 -20.33 16.06 6.66
C LEU A 732 -20.85 17.22 5.79
N GLU A 733 -21.07 18.40 6.37
CA GLU A 733 -21.49 19.59 5.64
C GLU A 733 -20.43 20.05 4.62
N ALA A 734 -19.15 20.02 5.00
CA ALA A 734 -18.04 20.32 4.10
C ALA A 734 -17.89 19.27 2.98
N ALA A 735 -18.12 17.99 3.26
CA ALA A 735 -18.14 16.93 2.26
C ALA A 735 -19.29 17.12 1.26
N LEU A 736 -20.50 17.43 1.74
CA LEU A 736 -21.66 17.71 0.89
C LEU A 736 -21.46 18.95 0.01
N ALA A 737 -20.77 19.98 0.52
CA ALA A 737 -20.41 21.15 -0.29
C ALA A 737 -19.43 20.76 -1.42
N ARG A 738 -18.39 19.97 -1.11
CA ARG A 738 -17.45 19.44 -2.11
C ARG A 738 -18.14 18.58 -3.15
N GLU A 739 -19.09 17.74 -2.75
CA GLU A 739 -19.88 16.91 -3.67
C GLU A 739 -20.69 17.77 -4.65
N LYS A 740 -21.34 18.84 -4.16
CA LYS A 740 -22.08 19.78 -5.01
C LYS A 740 -21.17 20.48 -6.02
N ASP A 741 -19.97 20.90 -5.61
CA ASP A 741 -19.00 21.55 -6.50
C ASP A 741 -18.48 20.58 -7.58
N LEU A 742 -18.20 19.34 -7.20
CA LEU A 742 -17.79 18.29 -8.15
C LEU A 742 -18.92 17.93 -9.12
N ALA A 743 -20.16 17.86 -8.65
CA ALA A 743 -21.32 17.64 -9.50
C ALA A 743 -21.53 18.79 -10.50
N ALA A 744 -21.29 20.04 -10.08
CA ALA A 744 -21.34 21.19 -10.99
C ALA A 744 -20.24 21.12 -12.07
N LYS A 745 -19.00 20.80 -11.68
CA LYS A 745 -17.88 20.59 -12.63
C LYS A 745 -18.17 19.44 -13.59
N LEU A 746 -18.77 18.34 -13.12
CA LEU A 746 -19.13 17.21 -13.97
C LEU A 746 -20.15 17.62 -15.04
N ARG A 747 -21.19 18.39 -14.67
CA ARG A 747 -22.18 18.92 -15.63
C ARG A 747 -21.51 19.83 -16.67
N GLU A 748 -20.60 20.69 -16.24
CA GLU A 748 -19.87 21.57 -17.17
C GLU A 748 -19.04 20.76 -18.19
N GLN A 749 -18.37 19.69 -17.75
CA GLN A 749 -17.62 18.80 -18.65
C GLN A 749 -18.55 18.02 -19.58
N GLN A 750 -19.72 17.58 -19.11
CA GLN A 750 -20.73 16.94 -19.95
C GLN A 750 -21.25 17.89 -21.05
N HIS A 751 -21.51 19.16 -20.72
CA HIS A 751 -21.87 20.16 -21.72
C HIS A 751 -20.75 20.36 -22.75
N LYS A 752 -19.50 20.53 -22.30
CA LYS A 752 -18.33 20.66 -23.20
C LYS A 752 -18.17 19.45 -24.12
N TYR A 753 -18.39 18.24 -23.61
CA TYR A 753 -18.34 17.02 -24.41
C TYR A 753 -19.45 16.99 -25.47
N SER A 754 -20.69 17.33 -25.08
CA SER A 754 -21.82 17.41 -26.02
C SER A 754 -21.57 18.44 -27.13
N ASP A 755 -20.98 19.59 -26.80
CA ASP A 755 -20.62 20.63 -27.78
C ASP A 755 -19.54 20.14 -28.75
N LEU A 756 -18.51 19.43 -28.25
CA LEU A 756 -17.48 18.81 -29.08
C LEU A 756 -18.05 17.72 -29.97
N GLU A 757 -18.96 16.90 -29.47
CA GLU A 757 -19.63 15.86 -30.24
C GLU A 757 -20.47 16.46 -31.37
N SER A 758 -21.21 17.56 -31.11
CA SER A 758 -21.95 18.29 -32.15
C SER A 758 -21.00 18.83 -33.22
N LYS A 759 -19.91 19.50 -32.82
CA LYS A 759 -18.91 20.02 -33.77
C LYS A 759 -18.30 18.93 -34.64
N MET A 760 -17.98 17.78 -34.05
CA MET A 760 -17.42 16.64 -34.80
C MET A 760 -18.44 16.07 -35.81
N LYS A 761 -19.73 16.04 -35.45
CA LYS A 761 -20.81 15.65 -36.38
C LYS A 761 -20.96 16.65 -37.52
N ASP A 762 -20.90 17.94 -37.23
CA ASP A 762 -20.98 19.00 -38.24
C ASP A 762 -19.78 18.95 -39.20
N GLU A 763 -18.56 18.77 -38.68
CA GLU A 763 -17.35 18.61 -39.49
C GLU A 763 -17.41 17.38 -40.39
N ALA A 764 -17.90 16.25 -39.86
CA ALA A 764 -18.10 15.02 -40.64
C ALA A 764 -19.17 15.20 -41.73
N MET A 765 -20.25 15.93 -41.45
CA MET A 765 -21.26 16.28 -42.45
C MET A 765 -20.67 17.17 -43.55
N MET A 766 -19.91 18.21 -43.19
CA MET A 766 -19.25 19.09 -44.15
C MET A 766 -18.22 18.35 -45.02
N ALA A 767 -17.51 17.37 -44.45
CA ALA A 767 -16.61 16.52 -45.24
C ALA A 767 -17.39 15.69 -46.28
N ARG A 768 -18.51 15.08 -45.90
CA ARG A 768 -19.37 14.34 -46.86
C ARG A 768 -19.94 15.22 -47.95
N ILE A 769 -20.31 16.47 -47.64
CA ILE A 769 -20.79 17.42 -48.64
C ILE A 769 -19.68 17.71 -49.66
N ARG A 770 -18.44 17.99 -49.19
CA ARG A 770 -17.30 18.20 -50.09
C ARG A 770 -17.01 16.97 -50.95
N ASP A 771 -17.05 15.77 -50.38
CA ASP A 771 -16.84 14.53 -51.14
C ASP A 771 -17.91 14.34 -52.22
N ALA A 772 -19.17 14.69 -51.92
CA ALA A 772 -20.27 14.64 -52.88
C ALA A 772 -20.10 15.68 -54.00
N GLU A 773 -19.68 16.91 -53.67
CA GLU A 773 -19.36 17.96 -54.65
C GLU A 773 -18.22 17.53 -55.57
N HIS A 774 -17.14 16.95 -55.03
CA HIS A 774 -16.04 16.41 -55.82
C HIS A 774 -16.49 15.24 -56.71
N ALA A 775 -17.33 14.33 -56.21
CA ALA A 775 -17.88 13.25 -57.00
C ALA A 775 -18.76 13.77 -58.15
N GLN A 776 -19.55 14.81 -57.91
CA GLN A 776 -20.35 15.47 -58.96
C GLN A 776 -19.45 16.10 -60.02
N GLN A 777 -18.40 16.84 -59.64
CA GLN A 777 -17.45 17.42 -60.59
C GLN A 777 -16.76 16.35 -61.44
N VAL A 778 -16.37 15.23 -60.83
CA VAL A 778 -15.79 14.10 -61.56
C VAL A 778 -16.79 13.51 -62.55
N ALA A 779 -18.06 13.36 -62.17
CA ALA A 779 -19.10 12.88 -63.07
C ALA A 779 -19.33 13.82 -64.26
N GLU A 780 -19.39 15.14 -64.02
CA GLU A 780 -19.52 16.16 -65.07
C GLU A 780 -18.33 16.15 -66.04
N LEU A 781 -17.11 16.04 -65.52
CA LEU A 781 -15.90 15.93 -66.34
C LEU A 781 -15.90 14.63 -67.15
N THR A 782 -16.31 13.51 -66.56
CA THR A 782 -16.41 12.21 -67.24
C THR A 782 -17.41 12.28 -68.40
N GLN A 783 -18.59 12.87 -68.17
CA GLN A 783 -19.58 13.07 -69.23
C GLN A 783 -19.03 13.95 -70.37
N LYS A 784 -18.29 15.00 -70.03
CA LYS A 784 -17.66 15.87 -71.02
C LYS A 784 -16.57 15.17 -71.83
N ILE A 785 -15.79 14.30 -71.19
CA ILE A 785 -14.81 13.45 -71.88
C ILE A 785 -15.52 12.51 -72.84
N SER A 786 -16.57 11.81 -72.42
CA SER A 786 -17.32 10.91 -73.30
C SER A 786 -17.97 11.62 -74.48
N LEU A 787 -18.46 12.85 -74.31
CA LEU A 787 -18.96 13.67 -75.43
C LEU A 787 -17.85 14.05 -76.42
N LEU A 788 -16.65 14.35 -75.93
CA LEU A 788 -15.50 14.65 -76.78
C LEU A 788 -15.00 13.40 -77.51
N GLU A 789 -15.02 12.24 -76.86
CA GLU A 789 -14.70 10.94 -77.47
C GLU A 789 -15.67 10.61 -78.61
N LEU A 790 -16.98 10.73 -78.37
CA LEU A 790 -18.02 10.56 -79.41
C LEU A 790 -17.81 11.50 -80.59
N LYS A 791 -17.55 12.79 -80.33
CA LYS A 791 -17.28 13.76 -81.39
C LYS A 791 -16.00 13.43 -82.17
N ASN A 792 -14.99 12.88 -81.50
CA ASN A 792 -13.76 12.47 -82.15
C ASN A 792 -13.99 11.24 -83.05
N GLU A 793 -14.80 10.29 -82.59
CA GLU A 793 -15.26 9.13 -83.38
C GLU A 793 -16.09 9.58 -84.59
N GLU A 794 -17.02 10.53 -84.43
CA GLU A 794 -17.78 11.12 -85.54
C GLU A 794 -16.86 11.78 -86.57
N MET A 795 -15.90 12.60 -86.15
CA MET A 795 -14.93 13.22 -87.06
C MET A 795 -14.06 12.18 -87.76
N HIS A 796 -13.69 11.10 -87.08
CA HIS A 796 -12.93 10.00 -87.66
C HIS A 796 -13.75 9.27 -88.74
N ALA A 797 -15.02 8.97 -88.45
CA ALA A 797 -15.95 8.35 -89.40
C ALA A 797 -16.25 9.27 -90.60
N GLU A 798 -16.42 10.56 -90.39
CA GLU A 798 -16.55 11.55 -91.47
C GLU A 798 -15.28 11.62 -92.34
N GLY A 799 -14.10 11.55 -91.72
CA GLY A 799 -12.82 11.48 -92.42
C GLY A 799 -12.69 10.23 -93.30
N GLU A 800 -13.10 9.07 -92.78
CA GLU A 800 -13.13 7.82 -93.54
C GLU A 800 -14.14 7.87 -94.70
N LEU A 801 -15.33 8.43 -94.47
CA LEU A 801 -16.34 8.61 -95.53
C LEU A 801 -15.87 9.56 -96.63
N ARG A 802 -15.19 10.65 -96.29
CA ARG A 802 -14.56 11.55 -97.27
C ARG A 802 -13.47 10.86 -98.06
N ASN A 803 -12.60 10.09 -97.41
CA ASN A 803 -11.58 9.31 -98.11
C ASN A 803 -12.20 8.31 -99.10
N ASN A 804 -13.28 7.63 -98.70
CA ASN A 804 -13.99 6.70 -99.58
C ASN A 804 -14.70 7.40 -100.75
N LEU A 805 -15.19 8.63 -100.56
CA LEU A 805 -15.74 9.46 -101.64
C LEU A 805 -14.67 9.89 -102.64
N ASP A 806 -13.52 10.35 -102.16
CA ASP A 806 -12.37 10.69 -103.02
C ASP A 806 -11.87 9.47 -103.81
N ASP A 807 -11.85 8.29 -103.19
CA ASP A 807 -11.47 7.06 -103.87
C ASP A 807 -12.54 6.59 -104.88
N SER A 808 -13.83 6.80 -104.58
CA SER A 808 -14.93 6.56 -105.52
C SER A 808 -14.87 7.52 -106.73
N GLU A 809 -14.55 8.80 -106.52
CA GLU A 809 -14.34 9.76 -107.60
C GLU A 809 -13.12 9.40 -108.46
N LYS A 810 -12.00 8.97 -107.86
CA LYS A 810 -10.85 8.44 -108.61
C LYS A 810 -11.20 7.19 -109.41
N VAL A 811 -12.00 6.27 -108.84
CA VAL A 811 -12.47 5.08 -109.55
C VAL A 811 -13.35 5.47 -110.73
N ARG A 812 -14.22 6.47 -110.59
CA ARG A 812 -15.04 6.99 -111.68
C ARG A 812 -14.19 7.64 -112.77
N GLU A 813 -13.19 8.46 -112.43
CA GLU A 813 -12.25 9.02 -113.42
C GLU A 813 -11.45 7.94 -114.16
N LEU A 814 -11.05 6.88 -113.46
CA LEU A 814 -10.38 5.73 -114.08
C LEU A 814 -11.33 4.95 -114.99
N GLN A 815 -12.61 4.80 -114.61
CA GLN A 815 -13.63 4.16 -115.44
C GLN A 815 -13.92 4.98 -116.70
N ASP A 816 -13.98 6.31 -116.60
CA ASP A 816 -14.16 7.22 -117.74
C ASP A 816 -12.95 7.16 -118.69
N LYS A 817 -11.72 7.12 -118.15
CA LYS A 817 -10.51 6.88 -118.95
C LYS A 817 -10.48 5.51 -119.61
N VAL A 818 -10.97 4.47 -118.94
CA VAL A 818 -11.11 3.12 -119.51
C VAL A 818 -12.19 3.11 -120.61
N ALA A 819 -13.26 3.89 -120.47
CA ALA A 819 -14.29 4.05 -121.49
C ALA A 819 -13.77 4.81 -122.71
N GLU A 820 -12.95 5.86 -122.53
CA GLU A 820 -12.22 6.55 -123.61
C GLU A 820 -11.27 5.58 -124.33
N LEU A 821 -10.46 4.82 -123.59
CA LEU A 821 -9.55 3.82 -124.17
C LEU A 821 -10.28 2.68 -124.90
N LYS A 822 -11.49 2.33 -124.47
CA LYS A 822 -12.36 1.37 -125.17
C LYS A 822 -13.01 1.96 -126.42
N ALA A 823 -13.21 3.28 -126.49
CA ALA A 823 -13.74 3.95 -127.67
C ALA A 823 -12.69 4.12 -128.78
N GLU A 824 -11.39 4.14 -128.43
CA GLU A 824 -10.29 4.24 -129.40
C GLU A 824 -9.94 2.93 -130.14
N PHE A 825 -10.56 1.79 -129.79
CA PHE A 825 -10.33 0.51 -130.47
C PHE A 825 -11.63 -0.21 -130.85
N PRO A 826 -12.04 -0.23 -132.14
CA PRO A 826 -13.18 -1.02 -132.61
C PRO A 826 -12.80 -2.52 -132.66
N THR A 827 -13.68 -3.35 -132.10
CA THR A 827 -13.69 -4.84 -132.09
C THR A 827 -13.73 -5.44 -133.51
N PRO A 828 -13.67 -6.78 -133.76
CA PRO A 828 -13.88 -7.95 -132.86
C PRO A 828 -12.96 -9.18 -133.15
N ILE A 829 -13.15 -10.33 -132.44
CA ILE A 829 -13.09 -11.73 -132.96
C ILE A 829 -13.38 -12.77 -131.83
N THR A 830 -14.46 -13.53 -132.06
CA THR A 830 -14.92 -14.90 -131.71
C THR A 830 -14.26 -15.83 -130.65
N SER A 831 -15.13 -16.36 -129.75
CA SER A 831 -15.42 -17.77 -129.34
C SER A 831 -14.34 -18.73 -128.77
N PRO A 832 -14.69 -19.88 -128.14
CA PRO A 832 -15.72 -20.23 -127.14
C PRO A 832 -15.16 -21.10 -125.97
N GLU A 833 -16.06 -21.55 -125.06
CA GLU A 833 -15.92 -22.64 -124.05
C GLU A 833 -15.08 -22.38 -122.77
N THR A 834 -15.75 -22.34 -121.61
CA THR A 834 -15.80 -23.46 -120.62
C THR A 834 -16.43 -22.95 -119.30
N GLU A 835 -17.61 -23.45 -118.93
CA GLU A 835 -17.93 -23.71 -117.51
C GLU A 835 -17.03 -24.87 -117.05
N PRO A 836 -16.66 -25.08 -115.74
CA PRO A 836 -17.63 -25.23 -114.63
C PRO A 836 -17.12 -24.95 -113.17
N TRP A 837 -18.06 -25.08 -112.19
CA TRP A 837 -17.89 -25.33 -110.72
C TRP A 837 -17.68 -24.10 -109.80
N ARG A 838 -18.60 -23.77 -108.88
CA ARG A 838 -19.07 -24.42 -107.62
C ARG A 838 -18.09 -24.34 -106.43
N TRP A 839 -18.69 -24.13 -105.24
CA TRP A 839 -18.19 -24.27 -103.86
C TRP A 839 -17.44 -23.03 -103.31
N LEU A 840 -17.59 -22.54 -102.08
CA LEU A 840 -18.24 -22.97 -100.84
C LEU A 840 -18.35 -21.76 -99.88
N GLU A 841 -19.37 -21.82 -99.01
CA GLU A 841 -19.49 -21.26 -97.63
C GLU A 841 -19.33 -19.76 -97.35
#